data_AF-A0A2G5VBG6-F1
#
_entry.id   AF-A0A2G5VBG6-F1
#
_cell.length_a   1.000
_cell.length_b   1.000
_cell.length_c   1.000
_cell.angle_alpha   90.00
_cell.angle_beta   90.00
_cell.angle_gamma   90.00
#
_symmetry.space_group_name_H-M   'P 1'
#
loop_
_entity.id
_entity.type
_entity.pdbx_description
1 polymer ?
#
loop_
_entity_poly.entity_id
_entity_poly.type
_entity_poly.pdbx_seq_one_letter_code
_entity_poly.pdbx_strand_id
1 'polypeptide(L)'
;MKNQPVLYDSLKTVLHHMDANLRIKMSQRIPSIRATERAVPLKIQFLSFSDNTAEINDVHYKLGIYRNSPNRDVPQFVKSENAHGGVSHDFDRFGFEIPVGSNPILPGDVSLRSGDERVERTDTDELEERYQTLVTRSENLLRSLAEKESEKRVWTLEYREKFREYKDMASHAHEKLKPFHCRRHNLPRPFNCFIQLSTMGDNKAKSLQRLEYTRKLYEAVKQFNHVLFANRPAIQVNELVCVFSSHVYRMPVGFKMSANELTVRESHIASIATIMEGDVNILRVFRGDNAENWWQHRLVQNAKELITEDFFEPEKSCLMLRTFRNRIIRFNNRRILRIENCCKWIENWMSVKREVGSELWIRFRVEQYKFLVLNMIQANVEVIRKDERINMSIRMPSIRAIEKAVPLKMRCLSFSDTTVKINDVCYELNVYRDYPNGDVLPAGNDFDRFGFEIPFGSSPLLPGDVSFRNGDEQVVRTDTDELEERHQTKLARCKIILQFIAQQEPGVTLQWKDVWMDWMSDYVGITKKRLQGMENHAREKLKPFLCRRHNLPRPFNCYIQLSVKKNGEAKFLQRLTYTRKLYESVKQFNHILFANRPAIRVKNPVFIENHVYRIPVGFKMSANELTVRVLQIASIATMIEDVNRLRVSEGGNTENWWQHRFVKSAKELIIHDTLSAEESCLMLRTFESRIIRFHNLIPLTTEENCELIESWMSVKREVGSELWIGLDNKKRRKNVPKMMQSRMEVIRRDERNGAQSEASTVNKLQNRWQNRLEVFQKDQKDEKSVRLRSKSGTQIEICGEVCEDETMRHRLKVKIIEN
;
A
#
# COMPACT_ATOMS: atom_id res chain seq x y z
N MET A 1 37.87 58.49 43.37
CA MET A 1 36.57 58.29 42.69
C MET A 1 35.86 57.11 43.36
N LYS A 2 34.67 57.32 43.94
CA LYS A 2 33.87 56.26 44.57
C LYS A 2 33.16 55.47 43.47
N ASN A 3 33.44 54.17 43.36
CA ASN A 3 32.85 53.25 42.38
C ASN A 3 31.34 53.08 42.62
N GLN A 4 30.51 53.69 41.77
CA GLN A 4 29.10 53.30 41.67
C GLN A 4 29.01 51.86 41.13
N PRO A 5 28.38 50.92 41.84
CA PRO A 5 28.05 49.62 41.28
C PRO A 5 27.09 49.83 40.11
N VAL A 6 27.33 49.14 38.99
CA VAL A 6 26.40 49.04 37.87
C VAL A 6 24.99 48.86 38.44
N LEU A 7 24.04 49.75 38.07
CA LEU A 7 22.64 49.65 38.45
C LEU A 7 22.19 48.20 38.28
N TYR A 8 21.63 47.62 39.35
CA TYR A 8 21.39 46.19 39.52
C TYR A 8 20.72 45.51 38.31
N ASP A 9 19.85 46.24 37.61
CA ASP A 9 19.15 45.75 36.42
C ASP A 9 20.04 45.70 35.17
N SER A 10 20.97 46.64 34.99
CA SER A 10 21.95 46.59 33.90
C SER A 10 22.91 45.39 34.07
N LEU A 11 23.30 45.07 35.32
CA LEU A 11 24.14 43.91 35.60
C LEU A 11 23.41 42.58 35.30
N LYS A 12 22.12 42.46 35.63
CA LYS A 12 21.32 41.29 35.27
C LYS A 12 21.27 41.06 33.76
N THR A 13 21.05 42.13 32.99
CA THR A 13 21.03 42.06 31.52
C THR A 13 22.39 41.62 30.96
N VAL A 14 23.49 42.20 31.44
CA VAL A 14 24.84 41.80 31.03
C VAL A 14 25.10 40.33 31.35
N LEU A 15 24.77 39.87 32.56
CA LEU A 15 24.92 38.47 32.96
C LEU A 15 24.00 37.54 32.16
N HIS A 16 22.82 38.00 31.73
CA HIS A 16 21.90 37.20 30.93
C HIS A 16 22.45 36.86 29.53
N HIS A 17 23.24 37.77 28.94
CA HIS A 17 23.84 37.61 27.61
C HIS A 17 25.31 37.15 27.65
N MET A 18 25.91 37.01 28.83
CA MET A 18 27.29 36.57 28.99
C MET A 18 27.41 35.05 28.86
N ASP A 19 28.53 34.59 28.27
CA ASP A 19 28.88 33.17 28.20
C ASP A 19 28.87 32.50 29.59
N ALA A 20 28.36 31.27 29.63
CA ALA A 20 28.18 30.51 30.87
C ALA A 20 29.50 30.28 31.62
N ASN A 21 30.58 29.92 30.93
CA ASN A 21 31.89 29.67 31.55
C ASN A 21 32.48 30.96 32.13
N LEU A 22 32.33 32.08 31.42
CA LEU A 22 32.75 33.39 31.92
C LEU A 22 31.97 33.77 33.19
N ARG A 23 30.65 33.59 33.20
CA ARG A 23 29.81 33.87 34.39
C ARG A 23 30.24 33.05 35.60
N ILE A 24 30.42 31.74 35.42
CA ILE A 24 30.85 30.82 36.48
C ILE A 24 32.21 31.25 37.03
N LYS A 25 33.17 31.57 36.15
CA LYS A 25 34.51 32.01 36.56
C LYS A 25 34.48 33.37 37.27
N MET A 26 33.63 34.29 36.83
CA MET A 26 33.46 35.59 37.47
C MET A 26 32.82 35.48 38.86
N SER A 27 31.76 34.68 39.03
CA SER A 27 31.09 34.51 40.34
C SER A 27 31.94 33.77 41.38
N GLN A 28 32.91 32.98 40.92
CA GLN A 28 33.94 32.39 41.77
C GLN A 28 34.98 33.41 42.23
N ARG A 29 35.42 34.33 41.35
CA ARG A 29 36.44 35.34 41.65
C ARG A 29 35.90 36.58 42.37
N ILE A 30 34.63 36.91 42.15
CA ILE A 30 33.99 38.13 42.65
C ILE A 30 32.75 37.71 43.47
N PRO A 31 32.89 37.52 44.79
CA PRO A 31 31.78 37.06 45.63
C PRO A 31 30.56 38.00 45.63
N SER A 32 30.76 39.31 45.47
CA SER A 32 29.70 40.32 45.54
C SER A 32 28.67 40.23 44.41
N ILE A 33 29.01 39.63 43.26
CA ILE A 33 28.07 39.45 42.14
C ILE A 33 27.35 38.09 42.18
N ARG A 34 27.74 37.18 43.08
CA ARG A 34 27.27 35.78 43.09
C ARG A 34 25.76 35.65 43.28
N ALA A 35 25.17 36.48 44.15
CA ALA A 35 23.73 36.47 44.37
C ALA A 35 22.96 36.90 43.11
N THR A 36 23.39 37.99 42.47
CA THR A 36 22.80 38.48 41.21
C THR A 36 23.00 37.47 40.07
N GLU A 37 24.18 36.89 39.94
CA GLU A 37 24.50 35.88 38.92
C GLU A 37 23.64 34.62 39.04
N ARG A 38 23.42 34.15 40.27
CA ARG A 38 22.55 32.99 40.52
C ARG A 38 21.07 33.27 40.31
N ALA A 39 20.63 34.51 40.52
CA ALA A 39 19.25 34.93 40.27
C ALA A 39 18.91 35.05 38.77
N VAL A 40 19.92 35.19 37.89
CA VAL A 40 19.72 35.27 36.44
C VAL A 40 19.76 33.85 35.83
N PRO A 41 18.76 33.47 35.00
CA PRO A 41 18.76 32.19 34.30
C PRO A 41 20.09 31.89 33.60
N LEU A 42 20.54 30.64 33.70
CA LEU A 42 21.79 30.20 33.06
C LEU A 42 21.48 29.64 31.68
N LYS A 43 22.01 30.30 30.64
CA LYS A 43 21.90 29.86 29.24
C LYS A 43 23.18 29.16 28.82
N ILE A 44 23.06 27.93 28.34
CA ILE A 44 24.17 27.09 27.91
C ILE A 44 23.89 26.67 26.47
N GLN A 45 24.88 26.80 25.59
CA GLN A 45 24.74 26.41 24.20
C GLN A 45 24.88 24.89 24.04
N PHE A 46 25.89 24.30 24.69
CA PHE A 46 26.16 22.87 24.63
C PHE A 46 26.45 22.34 26.04
N LEU A 47 25.84 21.21 26.40
CA LEU A 47 26.02 20.58 27.70
C LEU A 47 26.16 19.06 27.54
N SER A 48 27.23 18.50 28.10
CA SER A 48 27.38 17.05 28.24
C SER A 48 27.96 16.69 29.61
N PHE A 49 27.59 15.53 30.13
CA PHE A 49 28.08 15.03 31.41
C PHE A 49 28.47 13.56 31.34
N SER A 50 29.48 13.21 32.14
CA SER A 50 29.85 11.84 32.48
C SER A 50 30.05 11.73 34.00
N ASP A 51 30.72 10.66 34.45
CA ASP A 51 30.94 10.38 35.87
C ASP A 51 31.92 11.37 36.50
N ASN A 52 32.83 11.91 35.69
CA ASN A 52 33.89 12.79 36.17
C ASN A 52 34.21 13.94 35.21
N THR A 53 33.43 14.10 34.13
CA THR A 53 33.56 15.22 33.21
C THR A 53 32.26 15.98 33.04
N ALA A 54 32.39 17.28 32.77
CA ALA A 54 31.29 18.15 32.40
C ALA A 54 31.79 19.06 31.27
N GLU A 55 31.09 19.06 30.15
CA GLU A 55 31.38 19.94 29.02
C GLU A 55 30.32 21.02 28.95
N ILE A 56 30.75 22.28 29.02
CA ILE A 56 29.89 23.44 28.97
C ILE A 56 30.41 24.30 27.82
N ASN A 57 29.59 24.47 26.79
CA ASN A 57 29.97 25.16 25.55
C ASN A 57 31.25 24.55 24.96
N ASP A 58 32.34 25.32 24.94
CA ASP A 58 33.65 24.97 24.40
C ASP A 58 34.64 24.49 25.47
N VAL A 59 34.23 24.39 26.74
CA VAL A 59 35.11 24.03 27.85
C VAL A 59 34.76 22.66 28.40
N HIS A 60 35.69 21.72 28.25
CA HIS A 60 35.60 20.37 28.78
C HIS A 60 36.31 20.26 30.13
N TYR A 61 35.54 20.29 31.23
CA TYR A 61 36.05 20.10 32.58
C TYR A 61 36.19 18.62 32.91
N LYS A 62 37.32 18.24 33.50
CA LYS A 62 37.59 16.89 34.00
C LYS A 62 38.08 16.95 35.43
N LEU A 63 37.45 16.17 36.30
CA LEU A 63 37.98 15.84 37.62
C LEU A 63 38.58 14.44 37.55
N GLY A 64 39.81 14.28 37.99
CA GLY A 64 40.45 12.97 38.04
C GLY A 64 41.38 12.80 39.22
N ILE A 65 41.74 11.55 39.52
CA ILE A 65 42.74 11.24 40.53
C ILE A 65 44.12 11.38 39.91
N TYR A 66 44.86 12.36 40.41
CA TYR A 66 46.28 12.54 40.16
C TYR A 66 47.08 11.66 41.13
N ARG A 67 47.94 10.81 40.59
CA ARG A 67 48.78 9.89 41.36
C ARG A 67 50.17 10.47 41.51
N ASN A 68 50.58 10.74 42.74
CA ASN A 68 51.92 11.21 43.07
C ASN A 68 52.69 10.13 43.80
N SER A 69 53.79 9.64 43.21
CA SER A 69 54.67 8.67 43.86
C SER A 69 55.97 9.38 44.28
N PRO A 70 56.03 9.96 45.48
CA PRO A 70 57.27 10.56 45.97
C PRO A 70 58.31 9.43 46.11
N ASN A 71 59.48 9.59 45.48
CA ASN A 71 60.65 8.70 45.58
C ASN A 71 60.63 7.43 44.70
N ARG A 72 59.84 7.38 43.62
CA ARG A 72 59.91 6.30 42.62
C ARG A 72 59.83 6.83 41.20
N ASP A 73 60.48 6.13 40.27
CA ASP A 73 60.27 6.37 38.84
C ASP A 73 58.82 6.06 38.49
N VAL A 74 58.05 7.12 38.25
CA VAL A 74 56.65 7.03 37.83
C VAL A 74 56.62 6.46 36.40
N PRO A 75 55.95 5.32 36.15
CA PRO A 75 55.85 4.74 34.82
C PRO A 75 55.26 5.73 33.80
N GLN A 76 55.67 5.62 32.54
CA GLN A 76 55.27 6.56 31.49
C GLN A 76 53.75 6.65 31.31
N PHE A 77 53.04 5.52 31.44
CA PHE A 77 51.58 5.51 31.34
C PHE A 77 50.91 6.32 32.48
N VAL A 78 51.43 6.25 33.71
CA VAL A 78 50.94 7.04 34.85
C VAL A 78 51.20 8.54 34.64
N LYS A 79 52.38 8.90 34.13
CA LYS A 79 52.69 10.30 33.74
C LYS A 79 51.72 10.80 32.68
N SER A 80 51.43 9.97 31.67
CA SER A 80 50.46 10.27 30.63
C SER A 80 49.07 10.50 31.22
N GLU A 81 48.55 9.60 32.04
CA GLU A 81 47.24 9.75 32.66
C GLU A 81 47.12 11.00 33.51
N ASN A 82 48.14 11.30 34.33
CA ASN A 82 48.22 12.53 35.12
C ASN A 82 48.22 13.79 34.23
N ALA A 83 48.94 13.77 33.11
CA ALA A 83 48.96 14.87 32.12
C ALA A 83 47.62 15.04 31.38
N HIS A 84 46.80 13.99 31.32
CA HIS A 84 45.44 14.00 30.79
C HIS A 84 44.37 14.21 31.88
N GLY A 85 44.74 14.84 33.00
CA GLY A 85 43.80 15.23 34.05
C GLY A 85 43.55 14.18 35.14
N GLY A 86 44.28 13.06 35.13
CA GLY A 86 44.14 11.96 36.09
C GLY A 86 43.13 10.89 35.66
N VAL A 87 43.03 9.84 36.47
CA VAL A 87 42.12 8.69 36.24
C VAL A 87 40.72 8.96 36.80
N SER A 88 39.71 8.23 36.28
CA SER A 88 38.28 8.42 36.60
C SER A 88 37.76 7.56 37.76
N HIS A 89 38.62 6.78 38.41
CA HIS A 89 38.24 5.88 39.51
C HIS A 89 39.02 6.21 40.79
N ASP A 90 38.40 5.88 41.92
CA ASP A 90 39.03 5.94 43.23
C ASP A 90 39.91 4.69 43.46
N PHE A 91 40.80 4.75 44.43
CA PHE A 91 41.62 3.62 44.86
C PHE A 91 41.25 3.20 46.29
N ASP A 92 41.37 1.92 46.59
CA ASP A 92 41.26 1.40 47.94
C ASP A 92 42.52 1.69 48.78
N ARG A 93 42.58 1.12 49.99
CA ARG A 93 43.73 1.33 50.90
C ARG A 93 45.04 0.68 50.41
N PHE A 94 44.95 -0.34 49.54
CA PHE A 94 46.09 -1.09 49.01
C PHE A 94 46.51 -0.62 47.62
N GLY A 95 45.67 0.15 46.94
CA GLY A 95 45.91 0.69 45.60
C GLY A 95 45.14 -0.02 44.48
N PHE A 96 44.15 -0.86 44.80
CA PHE A 96 43.23 -1.42 43.82
C PHE A 96 42.25 -0.36 43.34
N GLU A 97 41.92 -0.41 42.05
CA GLU A 97 40.94 0.47 41.42
C GLU A 97 39.55 0.07 41.89
N ILE A 98 38.81 1.03 42.43
CA ILE A 98 37.40 0.86 42.81
C ILE A 98 36.57 1.02 41.54
N PRO A 99 35.85 -0.01 41.08
CA PRO A 99 35.07 0.06 39.85
C PRO A 99 34.04 1.18 39.90
N VAL A 100 33.90 1.94 38.80
CA VAL A 100 33.01 3.11 38.72
C VAL A 100 31.53 2.75 38.98
N GLY A 101 31.14 1.52 38.63
CA GLY A 101 29.82 0.93 38.90
C GLY A 101 29.50 0.64 40.37
N SER A 102 30.51 0.65 41.26
CA SER A 102 30.33 0.37 42.70
C SER A 102 29.96 1.59 43.54
N ASN A 103 30.04 2.81 42.97
CA ASN A 103 29.75 4.02 43.72
C ASN A 103 28.27 4.11 44.13
N PRO A 104 27.93 4.59 45.34
CA PRO A 104 26.54 4.75 45.79
C PRO A 104 25.80 5.80 44.97
N ILE A 105 24.47 5.70 44.87
CA ILE A 105 23.59 6.73 44.31
C ILE A 105 23.23 7.69 45.45
N LEU A 106 23.59 8.97 45.31
CA LEU A 106 23.31 10.00 46.32
C LEU A 106 22.00 10.74 45.98
N PRO A 107 21.33 11.38 46.97
CA PRO A 107 20.11 12.16 46.70
C PRO A 107 20.30 13.21 45.61
N GLY A 108 19.43 13.23 44.61
CA GLY A 108 19.51 14.13 43.45
C GLY A 108 20.33 13.60 42.27
N ASP A 109 21.03 12.46 42.41
CA ASP A 109 21.75 11.86 41.28
C ASP A 109 20.79 11.19 40.28
N VAL A 110 21.20 11.15 39.01
CA VAL A 110 20.50 10.41 37.95
C VAL A 110 21.32 9.20 37.55
N SER A 111 20.80 8.00 37.79
CA SER A 111 21.47 6.75 37.42
C SER A 111 21.14 6.36 35.98
N LEU A 112 22.18 6.11 35.19
CA LEU A 112 22.11 5.54 33.84
C LEU A 112 22.75 4.13 33.78
N ARG A 113 22.90 3.48 34.93
CA ARG A 113 23.40 2.10 35.03
C ARG A 113 22.33 1.11 34.59
N SER A 114 22.72 0.09 33.84
CA SER A 114 21.86 -1.07 33.57
C SER A 114 21.90 -2.04 34.75
N GLY A 115 20.77 -2.67 35.08
CA GLY A 115 20.68 -3.62 36.21
C GLY A 115 21.55 -4.87 36.05
N ASP A 116 22.00 -5.17 34.82
CA ASP A 116 22.78 -6.37 34.47
C ASP A 116 24.31 -6.13 34.43
N GLU A 117 24.77 -4.91 34.74
CA GLU A 117 26.21 -4.60 34.70
C GLU A 117 26.95 -5.33 35.82
N ARG A 118 27.69 -6.39 35.44
CA ARG A 118 28.61 -7.07 36.35
C ARG A 118 29.73 -6.10 36.72
N VAL A 119 29.82 -5.76 38.00
CA VAL A 119 30.96 -5.01 38.53
C VAL A 119 32.20 -5.91 38.45
N GLU A 120 33.09 -5.62 37.50
CA GLU A 120 34.35 -6.35 37.38
C GLU A 120 35.23 -6.08 38.59
N ARG A 121 35.57 -7.15 39.31
CA ARG A 121 36.49 -7.09 40.45
C ARG A 121 37.92 -6.95 39.93
N THR A 122 38.68 -6.03 40.54
CA THR A 122 40.07 -5.73 40.18
C THR A 122 41.07 -6.47 41.07
N ASP A 123 40.59 -7.23 42.05
CA ASP A 123 41.35 -7.85 43.14
C ASP A 123 41.34 -9.39 43.12
N THR A 124 41.03 -9.99 41.97
CA THR A 124 40.91 -11.45 41.81
C THR A 124 42.26 -12.13 41.59
N ASP A 125 42.38 -13.38 42.06
CA ASP A 125 43.60 -14.17 41.90
C ASP A 125 43.87 -14.47 40.42
N GLU A 126 42.82 -14.64 39.60
CA GLU A 126 42.94 -14.79 38.13
C GLU A 126 43.61 -13.57 37.47
N LEU A 127 43.25 -12.35 37.89
CA LEU A 127 43.89 -11.14 37.36
C LEU A 127 45.34 -11.05 37.78
N GLU A 128 45.64 -11.48 39.01
CA GLU A 128 47.01 -11.50 39.49
C GLU A 128 47.88 -12.45 38.67
N GLU A 129 47.43 -13.69 38.46
CA GLU A 129 48.12 -14.68 37.64
C GLU A 129 48.32 -14.17 36.20
N ARG A 130 47.31 -13.51 35.62
CA ARG A 130 47.43 -12.86 34.30
C ARG A 130 48.52 -11.80 34.27
N TYR A 131 48.59 -10.92 35.28
CA TYR A 131 49.65 -9.91 35.33
C TYR A 131 51.03 -10.52 35.57
N GLN A 132 51.16 -11.56 36.41
CA GLN A 132 52.41 -12.30 36.58
C GLN A 132 52.88 -12.94 35.27
N THR A 133 51.97 -13.60 34.56
CA THR A 133 52.23 -14.20 33.24
C THR A 133 52.65 -13.15 32.22
N LEU A 134 51.99 -11.98 32.23
CA LEU A 134 52.31 -10.87 31.35
C LEU A 134 53.70 -10.32 31.61
N VAL A 135 54.10 -10.14 32.88
CA VAL A 135 55.45 -9.76 33.26
C VAL A 135 56.48 -10.75 32.72
N THR A 136 56.34 -12.04 33.03
CA THR A 136 57.28 -13.07 32.61
C THR A 136 57.40 -13.13 31.09
N ARG A 137 56.26 -13.05 30.38
CA ARG A 137 56.24 -13.01 28.92
C ARG A 137 56.96 -11.79 28.36
N SER A 138 56.66 -10.60 28.87
CA SER A 138 57.27 -9.35 28.40
C SER A 138 58.77 -9.30 28.68
N GLU A 139 59.22 -9.76 29.86
CA GLU A 139 60.65 -9.84 30.20
C GLU A 139 61.41 -10.84 29.33
N ASN A 140 60.82 -12.02 29.07
CA ASN A 140 61.42 -13.01 28.17
C ASN A 140 61.54 -12.47 26.73
N LEU A 141 60.52 -11.74 26.25
CA LEU A 141 60.57 -11.09 24.94
C LEU A 141 61.63 -9.98 24.89
N LEU A 142 61.75 -9.17 25.94
CA LEU A 142 62.80 -8.16 26.06
C LEU A 142 64.20 -8.79 26.06
N ARG A 143 64.38 -9.90 26.78
CA ARG A 143 65.64 -10.66 26.81
C ARG A 143 65.99 -11.22 25.44
N SER A 144 65.03 -11.84 24.75
CA SER A 144 65.22 -12.34 23.38
C SER A 144 65.55 -11.22 22.38
N LEU A 145 64.96 -10.03 22.54
CA LEU A 145 65.31 -8.86 21.71
C LEU A 145 66.72 -8.34 22.02
N ALA A 146 67.13 -8.32 23.29
CA ALA A 146 68.47 -7.91 23.70
C ALA A 146 69.56 -8.92 23.25
N GLU A 147 69.23 -10.22 23.21
CA GLU A 147 70.13 -11.25 22.65
C GLU A 147 70.33 -11.03 21.15
N LYS A 148 69.25 -10.76 20.40
CA LYS A 148 69.33 -10.43 18.96
C LYS A 148 70.02 -9.11 18.64
N GLU A 149 70.02 -8.17 19.59
CA GLU A 149 70.79 -6.92 19.51
C GLU A 149 72.29 -7.19 19.53
N SER A 150 72.76 -8.17 20.30
CA SER A 150 74.17 -8.54 20.34
C SER A 150 74.71 -9.04 18.99
N GLU A 151 73.82 -9.53 18.11
CA GLU A 151 74.14 -10.03 16.77
C GLU A 151 74.05 -8.97 15.66
N LYS A 152 73.31 -7.86 15.84
CA LYS A 152 73.06 -6.83 14.81
C LYS A 152 73.34 -5.41 15.31
N ARG A 153 74.33 -4.73 14.71
CA ARG A 153 74.84 -3.41 15.14
C ARG A 153 73.88 -2.20 15.03
N VAL A 154 72.71 -2.31 14.38
CA VAL A 154 71.76 -1.19 14.22
C VAL A 154 70.31 -1.64 14.38
N TRP A 155 69.57 -0.97 15.25
CA TRP A 155 68.14 -1.19 15.46
C TRP A 155 67.32 -0.58 14.33
N THR A 156 66.43 -1.36 13.70
CA THR A 156 65.40 -0.79 12.82
C THR A 156 64.32 -0.09 13.66
N LEU A 157 63.55 0.81 13.02
CA LEU A 157 62.44 1.53 13.67
C LEU A 157 61.46 0.56 14.33
N GLU A 158 61.13 -0.54 13.64
CA GLU A 158 60.23 -1.59 14.10
C GLU A 158 60.72 -2.29 15.38
N TYR A 159 62.03 -2.54 15.51
CA TYR A 159 62.59 -3.15 16.73
C TYR A 159 62.54 -2.18 17.91
N ARG A 160 62.78 -0.89 17.67
CA ARG A 160 62.68 0.15 18.72
C ARG A 160 61.26 0.29 19.25
N GLU A 161 60.27 0.20 18.36
CA GLU A 161 58.85 0.23 18.72
C GLU A 161 58.47 -1.01 19.55
N LYS A 162 58.82 -2.21 19.09
CA LYS A 162 58.54 -3.48 19.80
C LYS A 162 59.20 -3.53 21.19
N PHE A 163 60.46 -3.11 21.31
CA PHE A 163 61.12 -3.08 22.62
C PHE A 163 60.47 -2.07 23.57
N ARG A 164 60.09 -0.89 23.05
CA ARG A 164 59.36 0.11 23.84
C ARG A 164 58.01 -0.44 24.31
N GLU A 165 57.26 -1.08 23.40
CA GLU A 165 55.98 -1.72 23.70
C GLU A 165 56.13 -2.78 24.80
N TYR A 166 57.07 -3.71 24.67
CA TYR A 166 57.26 -4.75 25.69
C TYR A 166 57.76 -4.19 27.03
N LYS A 167 58.59 -3.15 27.01
CA LYS A 167 59.02 -2.44 28.23
C LYS A 167 57.85 -1.75 28.92
N ASP A 168 56.98 -1.10 28.15
CA ASP A 168 55.78 -0.44 28.67
C ASP A 168 54.78 -1.47 29.21
N MET A 169 54.59 -2.62 28.53
CA MET A 169 53.76 -3.73 29.00
C MET A 169 54.28 -4.33 30.32
N ALA A 170 55.58 -4.61 30.42
CA ALA A 170 56.19 -5.11 31.65
C ALA A 170 56.02 -4.10 32.80
N SER A 171 56.28 -2.82 32.53
CA SER A 171 56.11 -1.74 33.51
C SER A 171 54.65 -1.59 33.96
N HIS A 172 53.70 -1.71 33.04
CA HIS A 172 52.27 -1.69 33.35
C HIS A 172 51.86 -2.87 34.24
N ALA A 173 52.26 -4.09 33.87
CA ALA A 173 51.95 -5.30 34.62
C ALA A 173 52.59 -5.28 36.01
N HIS A 174 53.85 -4.86 36.14
CA HIS A 174 54.50 -4.60 37.42
C HIS A 174 53.72 -3.61 38.29
N GLU A 175 53.25 -2.50 37.72
CA GLU A 175 52.47 -1.51 38.47
C GLU A 175 51.14 -2.10 38.95
N LYS A 176 50.47 -2.91 38.11
CA LYS A 176 49.21 -3.60 38.45
C LYS A 176 49.38 -4.73 39.48
N LEU A 177 50.58 -5.29 39.65
CA LEU A 177 50.89 -6.27 40.70
C LEU A 177 51.15 -5.64 42.07
N LYS A 178 51.55 -4.36 42.14
CA LYS A 178 51.87 -3.69 43.42
C LYS A 178 50.71 -3.71 44.43
N PRO A 179 49.45 -3.46 44.05
CA PRO A 179 48.32 -3.56 44.98
C PRO A 179 48.18 -4.95 45.63
N PHE A 180 48.42 -6.03 44.88
CA PHE A 180 48.38 -7.39 45.41
C PHE A 180 49.47 -7.62 46.46
N HIS A 181 50.70 -7.17 46.21
CA HIS A 181 51.76 -7.18 47.21
C HIS A 181 51.40 -6.35 48.44
N CYS A 182 50.86 -5.13 48.25
CA CYS A 182 50.43 -4.28 49.35
C CYS A 182 49.34 -4.95 50.20
N ARG A 183 48.38 -5.65 49.57
CA ARG A 183 47.35 -6.43 50.25
C ARG A 183 47.93 -7.58 51.08
N ARG A 184 48.84 -8.38 50.50
CA ARG A 184 49.48 -9.51 51.21
C ARG A 184 50.26 -9.09 52.45
N HIS A 185 50.98 -7.96 52.35
CA HIS A 185 51.83 -7.46 53.43
C HIS A 185 51.17 -6.36 54.27
N ASN A 186 49.88 -6.10 54.05
CA ASN A 186 49.12 -5.04 54.72
C ASN A 186 49.78 -3.66 54.67
N LEU A 187 50.45 -3.35 53.56
CA LEU A 187 51.11 -2.06 53.32
C LEU A 187 50.10 -1.04 52.75
N PRO A 188 50.30 0.27 53.00
CA PRO A 188 49.50 1.30 52.35
C PRO A 188 49.77 1.30 50.84
N ARG A 189 48.79 1.82 50.08
CA ARG A 189 48.92 2.03 48.64
C ARG A 189 50.25 2.73 48.25
N PRO A 190 50.80 2.40 47.07
CA PRO A 190 52.16 2.83 46.69
C PRO A 190 52.28 4.29 46.22
N PHE A 191 51.20 5.07 46.25
CA PHE A 191 51.16 6.46 45.80
C PHE A 191 50.16 7.30 46.60
N ASN A 192 50.40 8.61 46.63
CA ASN A 192 49.47 9.60 47.14
C ASN A 192 48.46 9.99 46.06
N CYS A 193 47.21 10.17 46.46
CA CYS A 193 46.12 10.61 45.58
C CYS A 193 45.84 12.09 45.80
N PHE A 194 45.54 12.81 44.72
CA PHE A 194 45.01 14.16 44.74
C PHE A 194 43.85 14.26 43.75
N ILE A 195 42.84 15.07 44.04
CA ILE A 195 41.79 15.37 43.05
C ILE A 195 42.29 16.54 42.20
N GLN A 196 42.36 16.34 40.89
CA GLN A 196 42.77 17.38 39.95
C GLN A 196 41.59 17.82 39.10
N LEU A 197 41.25 19.11 39.17
CA LEU A 197 40.35 19.77 38.24
C LEU A 197 41.18 20.31 37.07
N SER A 198 40.84 19.90 35.85
CA SER A 198 41.52 20.32 34.63
C SER A 198 40.53 20.71 33.55
N THR A 199 40.95 21.59 32.63
CA THR A 199 40.27 21.78 31.34
C THR A 199 41.03 21.00 30.28
N MET A 200 40.33 20.17 29.51
CA MET A 200 40.94 19.41 28.42
C MET A 200 41.13 20.34 27.21
N GLY A 201 42.29 20.26 26.57
CA GLY A 201 42.59 20.88 25.28
C GLY A 201 43.25 19.86 24.35
N ASP A 202 43.57 20.25 23.12
CA ASP A 202 43.87 19.33 22.01
C ASP A 202 44.96 18.28 22.28
N ASN A 203 45.96 18.56 23.13
CA ASN A 203 47.08 17.64 23.38
C ASN A 203 47.41 17.37 24.86
N LYS A 204 47.06 18.25 25.80
CA LYS A 204 47.29 18.08 27.25
C LYS A 204 46.22 18.78 28.07
N ALA A 205 45.89 18.22 29.24
CA ALA A 205 44.98 18.87 30.16
C ALA A 205 45.67 20.03 30.87
N LYS A 206 45.02 21.19 30.90
CA LYS A 206 45.47 22.34 31.69
C LYS A 206 44.91 22.20 33.10
N SER A 207 45.78 21.88 34.06
CA SER A 207 45.41 21.82 35.48
C SER A 207 44.96 23.21 35.96
N LEU A 208 43.76 23.28 36.54
CA LEU A 208 43.21 24.48 37.16
C LEU A 208 43.44 24.48 38.67
N GLN A 209 43.24 23.32 39.30
CA GLN A 209 43.35 23.16 40.74
C GLN A 209 43.71 21.72 41.10
N ARG A 210 44.54 21.55 42.13
CA ARG A 210 44.80 20.26 42.76
C ARG A 210 44.41 20.33 44.22
N LEU A 211 43.62 19.37 44.66
CA LEU A 211 43.06 19.28 46.00
C LEU A 211 43.57 18.02 46.69
N GLU A 212 43.81 18.10 47.99
CA GLU A 212 44.09 16.93 48.80
C GLU A 212 42.92 15.95 48.76
N TYR A 213 43.25 14.66 48.69
CA TYR A 213 42.26 13.58 48.62
C TYR A 213 41.64 13.32 50.01
N THR A 214 40.77 14.24 50.43
CA THR A 214 40.02 14.17 51.71
C THR A 214 38.63 13.54 51.54
N ARG A 215 38.19 13.35 50.30
CA ARG A 215 36.87 12.83 49.90
C ARG A 215 37.00 11.99 48.64
N LYS A 216 35.99 11.16 48.36
CA LYS A 216 35.96 10.32 47.14
C LYS A 216 35.75 11.18 45.90
N LEU A 217 36.17 10.69 44.74
CA LEU A 217 36.07 11.44 43.47
C LEU A 217 34.61 11.80 43.16
N TYR A 218 33.67 10.87 43.34
CA TYR A 218 32.25 11.12 43.05
C TYR A 218 31.64 12.22 43.94
N GLU A 219 32.12 12.39 45.19
CA GLU A 219 31.69 13.46 46.08
C GLU A 219 32.23 14.81 45.62
N ALA A 220 33.48 14.84 45.14
CA ALA A 220 34.08 16.04 44.58
C ALA A 220 33.40 16.47 43.28
N VAL A 221 33.06 15.52 42.40
CA VAL A 221 32.27 15.78 41.19
C VAL A 221 30.89 16.32 41.54
N LYS A 222 30.20 15.72 42.52
CA LYS A 222 28.91 16.22 42.98
C LYS A 222 29.01 17.64 43.52
N GLN A 223 30.02 17.94 44.33
CA GLN A 223 30.26 19.28 44.84
C GLN A 223 30.56 20.27 43.71
N PHE A 224 31.35 19.87 42.72
CA PHE A 224 31.65 20.68 41.55
C PHE A 224 30.36 21.01 40.77
N ASN A 225 29.55 20.01 40.43
CA ASN A 225 28.26 20.23 39.77
C ASN A 225 27.29 21.05 40.62
N HIS A 226 27.36 20.95 41.95
CA HIS A 226 26.62 21.82 42.86
C HIS A 226 27.07 23.29 42.80
N VAL A 227 28.37 23.56 42.62
CA VAL A 227 28.85 24.93 42.39
C VAL A 227 28.34 25.48 41.05
N LEU A 228 28.26 24.63 40.02
CA LEU A 228 27.83 25.02 38.69
C LEU A 228 26.33 25.31 38.61
N PHE A 229 25.49 24.41 39.14
CA PHE A 229 24.07 24.38 38.79
C PHE A 229 23.10 24.68 39.95
N ALA A 230 23.52 24.52 41.20
CA ALA A 230 22.58 24.67 42.31
C ALA A 230 22.11 26.13 42.51
N ASN A 231 20.92 26.28 43.08
CA ASN A 231 20.31 27.58 43.43
C ASN A 231 20.16 28.54 42.24
N ARG A 232 19.81 27.99 41.07
CA ARG A 232 19.48 28.76 39.87
C ARG A 232 17.99 28.59 39.57
N PRO A 233 17.26 29.67 39.22
CA PRO A 233 15.81 29.59 39.00
C PRO A 233 15.46 28.86 37.71
N ALA A 234 16.32 28.94 36.69
CA ALA A 234 16.14 28.26 35.41
C ALA A 234 17.50 27.98 34.77
N ILE A 235 17.64 26.80 34.18
CA ILE A 235 18.79 26.38 33.39
C ILE A 235 18.27 26.01 32.00
N GLN A 236 18.70 26.79 31.00
CA GLN A 236 18.26 26.66 29.63
C GLN A 236 19.44 26.18 28.79
N VAL A 237 19.29 24.99 28.21
CA VAL A 237 20.32 24.34 27.40
C VAL A 237 19.85 24.32 25.95
N ASN A 238 20.66 24.77 25.01
CA ASN A 238 20.30 24.62 23.61
C ASN A 238 20.50 23.17 23.15
N GLU A 239 21.67 22.57 23.37
CA GLU A 239 21.96 21.17 23.03
C GLU A 239 22.45 20.39 24.26
N LEU A 240 21.75 19.32 24.60
CA LEU A 240 22.09 18.41 25.70
C LEU A 240 22.45 17.02 25.17
N VAL A 241 23.63 16.51 25.54
CA VAL A 241 24.13 15.19 25.09
C VAL A 241 24.31 14.25 26.28
N CYS A 242 23.60 13.11 26.25
CA CYS A 242 23.56 12.09 27.30
C CYS A 242 23.71 10.67 26.71
N VAL A 243 24.87 10.37 26.12
CA VAL A 243 25.10 9.11 25.37
C VAL A 243 26.03 8.10 26.04
N PHE A 244 26.60 8.43 27.19
CA PHE A 244 27.49 7.53 27.92
C PHE A 244 26.68 6.53 28.77
N SER A 245 26.91 5.24 28.59
CA SER A 245 26.27 4.14 29.34
C SER A 245 27.01 3.82 30.63
N SER A 246 26.31 3.32 31.66
CA SER A 246 26.94 2.89 32.93
C SER A 246 27.37 4.03 33.87
N HIS A 247 26.92 5.26 33.61
CA HIS A 247 27.30 6.45 34.36
C HIS A 247 26.23 6.86 35.38
N VAL A 248 26.64 7.59 36.43
CA VAL A 248 25.76 8.27 37.38
C VAL A 248 26.01 9.76 37.31
N TYR A 249 25.03 10.50 36.80
CA TYR A 249 25.10 11.96 36.74
C TYR A 249 24.92 12.52 38.15
N ARG A 250 26.03 13.04 38.69
CA ARG A 250 26.11 13.62 40.03
C ARG A 250 25.51 15.01 40.03
N MET A 251 24.23 15.12 40.38
CA MET A 251 23.49 16.37 40.28
C MET A 251 23.05 16.90 41.65
N PRO A 252 22.83 18.22 41.78
CA PRO A 252 22.24 18.81 42.99
C PRO A 252 20.82 18.30 43.24
N VAL A 253 20.40 18.29 44.49
CA VAL A 253 19.01 17.96 44.85
C VAL A 253 18.07 19.00 44.22
N GLY A 254 16.99 18.53 43.60
CA GLY A 254 16.00 19.38 42.94
C GLY A 254 16.45 19.95 41.58
N PHE A 255 17.55 19.46 41.02
CA PHE A 255 18.04 19.92 39.72
C PHE A 255 17.03 19.66 38.59
N LYS A 256 16.73 20.73 37.85
CA LYS A 256 15.85 20.75 36.68
C LYS A 256 16.43 21.67 35.60
N MET A 257 16.21 21.32 34.34
CA MET A 257 16.58 22.14 33.20
C MET A 257 15.65 21.94 32.02
N SER A 258 15.54 22.96 31.17
CA SER A 258 14.88 22.86 29.86
C SER A 258 15.95 22.72 28.77
N ALA A 259 15.73 21.85 27.78
CA ALA A 259 16.60 21.72 26.62
C ALA A 259 15.83 21.92 25.30
N ASN A 260 16.45 22.59 24.34
CA ASN A 260 15.89 22.69 22.99
C ASN A 260 16.12 21.40 22.19
N GLU A 261 17.35 20.89 22.20
CA GLU A 261 17.76 19.61 21.60
C GLU A 261 18.29 18.66 22.69
N LEU A 262 17.85 17.40 22.64
CA LEU A 262 18.33 16.33 23.51
C LEU A 262 18.80 15.13 22.68
N THR A 263 20.05 14.71 22.92
CA THR A 263 20.65 13.49 22.39
C THR A 263 20.78 12.47 23.51
N VAL A 264 20.11 11.31 23.38
CA VAL A 264 20.00 10.33 24.47
C VAL A 264 19.91 8.89 23.94
N ARG A 265 20.30 7.89 24.74
CA ARG A 265 20.05 6.47 24.43
C ARG A 265 18.62 6.06 24.77
N GLU A 266 18.05 5.13 24.02
CA GLU A 266 16.70 4.58 24.25
C GLU A 266 16.44 4.19 25.72
N SER A 267 17.40 3.48 26.34
CA SER A 267 17.32 2.98 27.72
C SER A 267 17.39 4.09 28.79
N HIS A 268 17.90 5.27 28.44
CA HIS A 268 18.14 6.37 29.39
C HIS A 268 17.04 7.43 29.36
N ILE A 269 16.10 7.37 28.40
CA ILE A 269 15.07 8.40 28.20
C ILE A 269 14.29 8.66 29.49
N ALA A 270 13.87 7.60 30.19
CA ALA A 270 13.12 7.71 31.43
C ALA A 270 13.93 8.40 32.55
N SER A 271 15.20 8.01 32.72
CA SER A 271 16.10 8.61 33.71
C SER A 271 16.37 10.09 33.42
N ILE A 272 16.65 10.45 32.16
CA ILE A 272 16.88 11.85 31.78
C ILE A 272 15.60 12.69 31.94
N ALA A 273 14.43 12.12 31.67
CA ALA A 273 13.16 12.83 31.85
C ALA A 273 12.92 13.31 33.30
N THR A 274 13.58 12.70 34.29
CA THR A 274 13.49 13.12 35.70
C THR A 274 14.13 14.47 35.97
N ILE A 275 15.09 14.92 35.16
CA ILE A 275 15.78 16.22 35.30
C ILE A 275 15.33 17.25 34.26
N MET A 276 14.38 16.89 33.39
CA MET A 276 13.84 17.78 32.38
C MET A 276 12.62 18.57 32.89
N GLU A 277 12.62 19.86 32.62
CA GLU A 277 11.52 20.80 32.82
C GLU A 277 10.77 20.95 31.50
N GLY A 278 9.73 20.14 31.31
CA GLY A 278 8.95 20.08 30.06
C GLY A 278 9.49 19.08 29.02
N ASP A 279 9.08 19.28 27.76
CA ASP A 279 9.46 18.48 26.60
C ASP A 279 10.51 19.21 25.74
N VAL A 280 11.09 18.52 24.75
CA VAL A 280 12.15 19.05 23.88
C VAL A 280 11.63 19.36 22.48
N ASN A 281 12.25 20.31 21.77
CA ASN A 281 11.88 20.56 20.36
C ASN A 281 12.47 19.49 19.45
N ILE A 282 13.74 19.14 19.63
CA ILE A 282 14.46 18.12 18.84
C ILE A 282 14.91 17.00 19.78
N LEU A 283 14.51 15.77 19.50
CA LEU A 283 14.97 14.58 20.22
C LEU A 283 15.76 13.67 19.28
N ARG A 284 17.01 13.39 19.63
CA ARG A 284 17.88 12.44 18.94
C ARG A 284 18.09 11.19 19.79
N VAL A 285 17.58 10.07 19.32
CA VAL A 285 17.59 8.79 20.03
C VAL A 285 18.57 7.83 19.38
N PHE A 286 19.50 7.34 20.20
CA PHE A 286 20.48 6.32 19.82
C PHE A 286 20.09 4.97 20.42
N ARG A 287 20.35 3.90 19.66
CA ARG A 287 20.07 2.53 20.10
C ARG A 287 20.75 2.24 21.45
N GLY A 288 19.96 1.71 22.39
CA GLY A 288 20.41 1.23 23.68
C GLY A 288 20.01 -0.23 23.90
N ASP A 289 20.72 -0.94 24.77
CA ASP A 289 20.30 -2.29 25.17
C ASP A 289 19.07 -2.21 26.09
N ASN A 290 18.18 -3.20 26.00
CA ASN A 290 17.04 -3.41 26.92
C ASN A 290 16.02 -2.24 27.07
N ALA A 291 15.68 -1.54 25.98
CA ALA A 291 14.70 -0.45 26.01
C ALA A 291 13.36 -0.84 25.36
N GLU A 292 12.49 -1.54 26.09
CA GLU A 292 11.12 -1.80 25.62
C GLU A 292 10.25 -0.53 25.66
N ASN A 293 9.44 -0.34 24.62
CA ASN A 293 8.42 0.72 24.54
C ASN A 293 8.92 2.17 24.70
N TRP A 294 10.22 2.41 24.52
CA TRP A 294 10.83 3.74 24.66
C TRP A 294 10.11 4.80 23.81
N TRP A 295 9.60 4.42 22.64
CA TRP A 295 8.90 5.30 21.71
C TRP A 295 7.60 5.87 22.28
N GLN A 296 7.00 5.24 23.29
CA GLN A 296 5.78 5.70 23.94
C GLN A 296 6.03 6.81 24.97
N HIS A 297 7.29 7.05 25.34
CA HIS A 297 7.64 8.02 26.37
C HIS A 297 7.30 9.46 25.96
N ARG A 298 6.90 10.30 26.93
CA ARG A 298 6.44 11.69 26.68
C ARG A 298 7.42 12.53 25.87
N LEU A 299 8.72 12.44 26.20
CA LEU A 299 9.78 13.19 25.51
C LEU A 299 9.87 12.83 24.04
N VAL A 300 9.55 11.58 23.69
CA VAL A 300 9.55 11.10 22.31
C VAL A 300 8.29 11.57 21.59
N GLN A 301 7.12 11.37 22.19
CA GLN A 301 5.84 11.66 21.55
C GLN A 301 5.59 13.16 21.34
N ASN A 302 6.11 14.00 22.24
CA ASN A 302 5.84 15.44 22.24
C ASN A 302 6.91 16.27 21.50
N ALA A 303 8.04 15.65 21.10
CA ALA A 303 9.06 16.36 20.35
C ALA A 303 8.54 16.82 18.97
N LYS A 304 8.93 18.02 18.52
CA LYS A 304 8.56 18.49 17.18
C LYS A 304 9.29 17.71 16.10
N GLU A 305 10.57 17.46 16.34
CA GLU A 305 11.45 16.68 15.48
C GLU A 305 12.02 15.49 16.25
N LEU A 306 11.81 14.29 15.71
CA LEU A 306 12.39 13.06 16.22
C LEU A 306 13.43 12.54 15.24
N ILE A 307 14.65 12.33 15.71
CA ILE A 307 15.75 11.73 14.95
C ILE A 307 16.11 10.42 15.64
N THR A 308 16.00 9.29 14.95
CA THR A 308 16.34 8.00 15.55
C THR A 308 17.21 7.18 14.62
N GLU A 309 18.16 6.47 15.22
CA GLU A 309 19.11 5.60 14.53
C GLU A 309 18.71 4.14 14.63
N ASP A 310 18.90 3.40 13.53
CA ASP A 310 18.63 1.97 13.39
C ASP A 310 17.19 1.52 13.69
N PHE A 311 16.74 0.52 12.95
CA PHE A 311 15.48 -0.15 13.26
C PHE A 311 15.70 -1.62 13.58
N PHE A 312 14.88 -2.05 14.54
CA PHE A 312 14.48 -3.42 14.82
C PHE A 312 13.73 -4.02 13.61
N GLU A 313 13.21 -5.23 13.79
CA GLU A 313 12.40 -5.93 12.80
C GLU A 313 11.34 -5.02 12.13
N PRO A 314 11.03 -5.23 10.83
CA PRO A 314 10.13 -4.37 10.05
C PRO A 314 8.78 -4.08 10.73
N GLU A 315 8.28 -5.02 11.53
CA GLU A 315 6.99 -4.94 12.23
C GLU A 315 6.98 -3.88 13.34
N LYS A 316 7.99 -3.86 14.22
CA LYS A 316 8.12 -2.83 15.27
C LYS A 316 8.26 -1.43 14.67
N SER A 317 8.99 -1.33 13.55
CA SER A 317 9.18 -0.08 12.81
C SER A 317 7.86 0.49 12.30
N CYS A 318 7.02 -0.38 11.73
CA CYS A 318 5.70 -0.01 11.24
C CYS A 318 4.76 0.42 12.38
N LEU A 319 4.81 -0.27 13.53
CA LEU A 319 4.04 0.10 14.71
C LEU A 319 4.41 1.50 15.21
N MET A 320 5.71 1.77 15.35
CA MET A 320 6.21 3.08 15.80
C MET A 320 5.75 4.21 14.87
N LEU A 321 5.89 4.04 13.54
CA LEU A 321 5.42 5.02 12.56
C LEU A 321 3.93 5.34 12.64
N ARG A 322 3.10 4.40 13.10
CA ARG A 322 1.67 4.66 13.34
C ARG A 322 1.43 5.43 14.64
N THR A 323 2.30 5.24 15.63
CA THR A 323 2.15 5.87 16.95
C THR A 323 2.76 7.26 17.04
N PHE A 324 3.83 7.56 16.29
CA PHE A 324 4.53 8.83 16.40
C PHE A 324 3.66 10.02 15.98
N ARG A 325 3.55 10.99 16.89
CA ARG A 325 2.82 12.25 16.71
C ARG A 325 3.71 13.42 16.26
N ASN A 326 5.00 13.18 16.15
CA ASN A 326 5.99 14.17 15.76
C ASN A 326 5.71 14.72 14.36
N ARG A 327 5.96 16.03 14.18
CA ARG A 327 5.80 16.69 12.88
C ARG A 327 6.89 16.28 11.91
N ILE A 328 8.13 16.21 12.37
CA ILE A 328 9.29 15.81 11.56
C ILE A 328 9.87 14.54 12.16
N ILE A 329 10.04 13.51 11.34
CA ILE A 329 10.73 12.27 11.75
C ILE A 329 11.88 11.99 10.80
N ARG A 330 13.08 11.83 11.34
CA ARG A 330 14.29 11.47 10.60
C ARG A 330 14.82 10.13 11.04
N PHE A 331 14.91 9.21 10.08
CA PHE A 331 15.49 7.90 10.27
C PHE A 331 16.89 7.84 9.69
N ASN A 332 17.88 7.77 10.58
CA ASN A 332 19.28 7.59 10.23
C ASN A 332 19.60 6.08 10.27
N ASN A 333 19.32 5.39 9.17
CA ASN A 333 19.59 3.95 9.10
C ASN A 333 21.08 3.69 8.82
N ARG A 334 21.78 2.99 9.72
CA ARG A 334 23.18 2.61 9.50
C ARG A 334 23.30 1.31 8.67
N ARG A 335 22.22 0.52 8.58
CA ARG A 335 22.11 -0.73 7.82
C ARG A 335 21.57 -0.50 6.40
N ILE A 336 21.86 -1.44 5.49
CA ILE A 336 21.29 -1.44 4.13
C ILE A 336 19.80 -1.79 4.24
N LEU A 337 18.94 -0.80 4.01
CA LEU A 337 17.50 -1.00 3.90
C LEU A 337 17.17 -1.74 2.61
N ARG A 338 16.43 -2.85 2.70
CA ARG A 338 15.73 -3.40 1.55
C ARG A 338 14.65 -2.42 1.11
N ILE A 339 14.52 -2.23 -0.20
CA ILE A 339 13.56 -1.30 -0.82
C ILE A 339 12.12 -1.57 -0.33
N GLU A 340 11.72 -2.84 -0.21
CA GLU A 340 10.39 -3.24 0.26
C GLU A 340 10.05 -2.66 1.64
N ASN A 341 11.04 -2.51 2.52
CA ASN A 341 10.84 -1.95 3.85
C ASN A 341 10.60 -0.43 3.79
N CYS A 342 11.25 0.28 2.86
CA CYS A 342 11.01 1.70 2.65
C CYS A 342 9.58 1.98 2.15
N CYS A 343 9.08 1.16 1.22
CA CYS A 343 7.68 1.25 0.77
C CYS A 343 6.71 1.04 1.94
N LYS A 344 6.93 0.00 2.76
CA LYS A 344 6.13 -0.24 3.98
C LYS A 344 6.16 0.94 4.94
N TRP A 345 7.31 1.60 5.13
CA TRP A 345 7.39 2.77 6.01
C TRP A 345 6.58 3.95 5.48
N ILE A 346 6.68 4.24 4.17
CA ILE A 346 5.89 5.29 3.53
C ILE A 346 4.38 4.98 3.63
N GLU A 347 3.99 3.72 3.44
CA GLU A 347 2.60 3.27 3.62
C GLU A 347 2.10 3.48 5.06
N ASN A 348 2.89 3.09 6.07
CA ASN A 348 2.51 3.28 7.47
C ASN A 348 2.50 4.76 7.87
N TRP A 349 3.39 5.56 7.32
CA TRP A 349 3.37 7.02 7.48
C TRP A 349 2.10 7.65 6.91
N MET A 350 1.67 7.23 5.71
CA MET A 350 0.44 7.69 5.06
C MET A 350 -0.85 7.13 5.69
N SER A 351 -0.76 6.03 6.44
CA SER A 351 -1.93 5.39 7.07
C SER A 351 -2.55 6.21 8.21
N VAL A 352 -1.82 7.20 8.72
CA VAL A 352 -2.26 8.08 9.81
C VAL A 352 -2.55 9.47 9.25
N LYS A 353 -3.70 10.06 9.60
CA LYS A 353 -4.01 11.44 9.25
C LYS A 353 -3.06 12.38 10.02
N ARG A 354 -2.16 13.06 9.30
CA ARG A 354 -1.15 13.98 9.85
C ARG A 354 -1.43 15.41 9.41
N GLU A 355 -0.87 16.37 10.14
CA GLU A 355 -0.97 17.79 9.80
C GLU A 355 -0.19 18.11 8.52
N VAL A 356 -0.66 19.10 7.76
CA VAL A 356 0.03 19.57 6.56
C VAL A 356 1.38 20.16 6.96
N GLY A 357 2.45 19.74 6.27
CA GLY A 357 3.82 20.09 6.62
C GLY A 357 4.49 19.10 7.60
N SER A 358 3.93 17.89 7.75
CA SER A 358 4.62 16.76 8.39
C SER A 358 5.61 16.11 7.43
N GLU A 359 6.81 15.80 7.90
CA GLU A 359 7.93 15.33 7.06
C GLU A 359 8.51 14.00 7.56
N LEU A 360 8.75 13.08 6.63
CA LEU A 360 9.46 11.83 6.86
C LEU A 360 10.77 11.83 6.07
N TRP A 361 11.88 11.75 6.79
CA TRP A 361 13.22 11.68 6.22
C TRP A 361 13.78 10.28 6.40
N ILE A 362 14.19 9.64 5.31
CA ILE A 362 14.81 8.31 5.32
C ILE A 362 16.22 8.45 4.76
N ARG A 363 17.23 8.20 5.58
CA ARG A 363 18.63 8.21 5.14
C ARG A 363 18.98 6.92 4.39
N PHE A 364 19.55 7.07 3.20
CA PHE A 364 20.10 5.96 2.42
C PHE A 364 21.63 5.96 2.48
N ARG A 365 22.23 4.78 2.60
CA ARG A 365 23.70 4.63 2.60
C ARG A 365 24.29 4.64 1.20
N VAL A 366 23.53 4.22 0.19
CA VAL A 366 23.95 4.18 -1.22
C VAL A 366 23.00 5.05 -2.05
N GLU A 367 23.57 5.96 -2.83
CA GLU A 367 22.82 6.95 -3.60
C GLU A 367 21.86 6.32 -4.63
N GLN A 368 22.26 5.22 -5.26
CA GLN A 368 21.44 4.49 -6.25
C GLN A 368 20.07 4.03 -5.71
N TYR A 369 19.97 3.72 -4.41
CA TYR A 369 18.70 3.31 -3.81
C TYR A 369 17.66 4.43 -3.75
N LYS A 370 18.09 5.70 -3.67
CA LYS A 370 17.17 6.85 -3.74
C LYS A 370 16.42 6.85 -5.07
N PHE A 371 17.13 6.67 -6.18
CA PHE A 371 16.53 6.62 -7.51
C PHE A 371 15.65 5.40 -7.72
N LEU A 372 16.05 4.22 -7.21
CA LEU A 372 15.20 3.03 -7.30
C LEU A 372 13.88 3.17 -6.53
N VAL A 373 13.93 3.70 -5.29
CA VAL A 373 12.72 3.93 -4.48
C VAL A 373 11.84 5.00 -5.14
N LEU A 374 12.43 6.10 -5.60
CA LEU A 374 11.69 7.14 -6.32
C LEU A 374 11.12 6.62 -7.64
N ASN A 375 11.85 5.83 -8.41
CA ASN A 375 11.36 5.22 -9.65
C ASN A 375 10.29 4.18 -9.37
N MET A 376 10.31 3.47 -8.25
CA MET A 376 9.20 2.60 -7.86
C MET A 376 7.99 3.40 -7.43
N ILE A 377 8.14 4.44 -6.61
CA ILE A 377 7.04 5.33 -6.24
C ILE A 377 6.49 6.02 -7.50
N GLN A 378 7.35 6.50 -8.40
CA GLN A 378 7.01 7.17 -9.64
C GLN A 378 6.45 6.21 -10.67
N ALA A 379 6.94 4.98 -10.82
CA ALA A 379 6.28 3.95 -11.65
C ALA A 379 4.91 3.60 -11.06
N ASN A 380 4.80 3.52 -9.73
CA ASN A 380 3.53 3.35 -9.04
C ASN A 380 2.61 4.59 -9.17
N VAL A 381 3.16 5.79 -9.47
CA VAL A 381 2.44 7.07 -9.64
C VAL A 381 2.17 7.44 -11.11
N GLU A 382 3.01 7.05 -12.06
CA GLU A 382 2.80 7.24 -13.51
C GLU A 382 1.81 6.22 -14.06
N VAL A 383 1.75 5.03 -13.44
CA VAL A 383 0.64 4.06 -13.61
C VAL A 383 -0.71 4.65 -13.15
N ILE A 384 -0.73 5.70 -12.31
CA ILE A 384 -1.96 6.41 -11.87
C ILE A 384 -2.57 7.24 -13.01
N ARG A 385 -1.81 7.62 -14.05
CA ARG A 385 -2.28 8.57 -15.07
C ARG A 385 -3.02 7.96 -16.27
N LYS A 386 -3.04 6.63 -16.47
CA LYS A 386 -3.74 6.01 -17.60
C LYS A 386 -4.49 4.73 -17.19
N ASP A 387 -5.80 4.84 -17.02
CA ASP A 387 -6.82 3.77 -17.05
C ASP A 387 -6.63 2.50 -16.17
N GLU A 388 -5.76 2.51 -15.14
CA GLU A 388 -5.45 1.31 -14.31
C GLU A 388 -5.81 1.40 -12.82
N ARG A 389 -6.77 2.28 -12.46
CA ARG A 389 -7.28 2.45 -11.08
C ARG A 389 -7.70 1.14 -10.40
N ILE A 390 -8.29 0.23 -11.17
CA ILE A 390 -8.77 -1.08 -10.70
C ILE A 390 -7.60 -2.05 -10.49
N ASN A 391 -6.63 -2.08 -11.42
CA ASN A 391 -5.41 -2.91 -11.32
C ASN A 391 -4.60 -2.54 -10.05
N MET A 392 -4.53 -1.25 -9.73
CA MET A 392 -3.92 -0.72 -8.51
C MET A 392 -4.64 -1.19 -7.23
N SER A 393 -5.99 -1.15 -7.20
CA SER A 393 -6.78 -1.61 -6.04
C SER A 393 -6.66 -3.12 -5.76
N ILE A 394 -6.35 -3.91 -6.80
CA ILE A 394 -6.08 -5.34 -6.69
C ILE A 394 -4.69 -5.56 -6.09
N ARG A 395 -3.68 -4.79 -6.51
CA ARG A 395 -2.28 -4.90 -6.04
C ARG A 395 -2.02 -4.27 -4.67
N MET A 396 -2.78 -3.23 -4.30
CA MET A 396 -2.62 -2.47 -3.06
C MET A 396 -3.95 -2.38 -2.29
N PRO A 397 -4.22 -3.31 -1.34
CA PRO A 397 -5.44 -3.32 -0.54
C PRO A 397 -5.67 -2.01 0.25
N SER A 398 -4.63 -1.26 0.58
CA SER A 398 -4.66 -0.02 1.36
C SER A 398 -5.29 1.18 0.62
N ILE A 399 -5.20 1.24 -0.71
CA ILE A 399 -5.84 2.30 -1.52
C ILE A 399 -7.32 1.98 -1.81
N ARG A 400 -7.73 0.72 -1.63
CA ARG A 400 -9.06 0.21 -1.98
C ARG A 400 -10.20 0.94 -1.28
N ALA A 401 -10.03 1.38 -0.04
CA ALA A 401 -11.08 2.09 0.70
C ALA A 401 -11.37 3.48 0.11
N ILE A 402 -10.32 4.24 -0.20
CA ILE A 402 -10.41 5.56 -0.83
C ILE A 402 -10.91 5.42 -2.27
N GLU A 403 -10.44 4.38 -2.97
CA GLU A 403 -10.87 4.08 -4.34
C GLU A 403 -12.37 3.77 -4.41
N LYS A 404 -12.88 2.94 -3.48
CA LYS A 404 -14.31 2.57 -3.39
C LYS A 404 -15.22 3.73 -3.00
N ALA A 405 -14.71 4.77 -2.33
CA ALA A 405 -15.50 5.93 -1.91
C ALA A 405 -15.90 6.88 -3.07
N VAL A 406 -15.37 6.68 -4.28
CA VAL A 406 -15.64 7.55 -5.43
C VAL A 406 -16.46 6.80 -6.49
N PRO A 407 -17.42 7.45 -7.17
CA PRO A 407 -18.12 6.88 -8.32
C PRO A 407 -17.17 6.29 -9.36
N LEU A 408 -17.45 5.08 -9.82
CA LEU A 408 -16.67 4.39 -10.83
C LEU A 408 -17.27 4.66 -12.21
N LYS A 409 -16.53 5.32 -13.10
CA LYS A 409 -16.93 5.59 -14.48
C LYS A 409 -16.08 4.76 -15.44
N MET A 410 -16.70 4.06 -16.39
CA MET A 410 -15.99 3.25 -17.39
C MET A 410 -16.68 3.32 -18.76
N ARG A 411 -15.91 3.09 -19.83
CA ARG A 411 -16.40 3.08 -21.22
C ARG A 411 -17.13 1.77 -21.54
N CYS A 412 -16.57 0.63 -21.14
CA CYS A 412 -17.11 -0.69 -21.45
C CYS A 412 -16.98 -1.61 -20.24
N LEU A 413 -17.99 -2.45 -20.02
CA LEU A 413 -18.02 -3.51 -19.00
C LEU A 413 -18.66 -4.76 -19.60
N SER A 414 -18.01 -5.91 -19.49
CA SER A 414 -18.60 -7.20 -19.83
C SER A 414 -18.18 -8.28 -18.84
N PHE A 415 -19.07 -9.23 -18.61
CA PHE A 415 -18.84 -10.40 -17.76
C PHE A 415 -18.99 -11.68 -18.56
N SER A 416 -18.23 -12.70 -18.17
CA SER A 416 -18.44 -14.11 -18.53
C SER A 416 -18.24 -14.98 -17.28
N ASP A 417 -18.31 -16.30 -17.43
CA ASP A 417 -18.10 -17.23 -16.30
C ASP A 417 -16.67 -17.14 -15.71
N THR A 418 -15.66 -16.74 -16.50
CA THR A 418 -14.24 -16.71 -16.07
C THR A 418 -13.56 -15.36 -16.25
N THR A 419 -14.19 -14.42 -16.95
CA THR A 419 -13.60 -13.14 -17.29
C THR A 419 -14.46 -11.95 -16.92
N VAL A 420 -13.80 -10.85 -16.59
CA VAL A 420 -14.40 -9.52 -16.53
C VAL A 420 -13.56 -8.57 -17.37
N LYS A 421 -14.20 -7.89 -18.31
CA LYS A 421 -13.57 -6.90 -19.19
C LYS A 421 -14.00 -5.52 -18.76
N ILE A 422 -13.02 -4.64 -18.55
CA ILE A 422 -13.24 -3.24 -18.19
C ILE A 422 -12.42 -2.38 -19.14
N ASN A 423 -13.10 -1.54 -19.92
CA ASN A 423 -12.49 -0.79 -21.02
C ASN A 423 -11.70 -1.73 -21.96
N ASP A 424 -10.39 -1.51 -22.07
CA ASP A 424 -9.47 -2.24 -22.97
C ASP A 424 -8.72 -3.37 -22.24
N VAL A 425 -9.07 -3.66 -20.98
CA VAL A 425 -8.40 -4.63 -20.12
C VAL A 425 -9.32 -5.82 -19.84
N CYS A 426 -8.84 -7.04 -20.10
CA CYS A 426 -9.53 -8.28 -19.76
C CYS A 426 -8.83 -8.97 -18.58
N TYR A 427 -9.56 -9.20 -17.49
CA TYR A 427 -9.13 -9.98 -16.34
C TYR A 427 -9.72 -11.38 -16.47
N GLU A 428 -8.87 -12.40 -16.48
CA GLU A 428 -9.25 -13.80 -16.67
C GLU A 428 -8.75 -14.65 -15.50
N LEU A 429 -9.65 -15.39 -14.86
CA LEU A 429 -9.32 -16.39 -13.85
C LEU A 429 -9.49 -17.78 -14.47
N ASN A 430 -8.42 -18.57 -14.49
CA ASN A 430 -8.45 -19.94 -15.00
C ASN A 430 -7.80 -20.92 -14.02
N VAL A 431 -8.26 -22.18 -14.07
CA VAL A 431 -7.62 -23.29 -13.35
C VAL A 431 -6.46 -23.84 -14.16
N TYR A 432 -5.34 -24.08 -13.48
CA TYR A 432 -4.15 -24.72 -14.00
C TYR A 432 -3.89 -26.02 -13.23
N ARG A 433 -3.47 -27.04 -13.97
CA ARG A 433 -3.01 -28.34 -13.47
C ARG A 433 -1.50 -28.32 -13.38
N ASP A 434 -0.97 -28.73 -12.25
CA ASP A 434 0.46 -28.86 -11.97
C ASP A 434 0.77 -30.31 -11.65
N TYR A 435 1.50 -30.94 -12.57
CA TYR A 435 1.83 -32.35 -12.49
C TYR A 435 3.18 -32.55 -11.80
N PRO A 436 3.39 -33.67 -11.08
CA PRO A 436 4.66 -33.95 -10.39
C PRO A 436 5.90 -33.99 -11.29
N ASN A 437 5.72 -34.14 -12.60
CA ASN A 437 6.80 -34.12 -13.60
C ASN A 437 7.22 -32.68 -14.00
N GLY A 438 6.62 -31.64 -13.41
CA GLY A 438 6.90 -30.23 -13.69
C GLY A 438 6.02 -29.60 -14.78
N ASP A 439 5.11 -30.37 -15.41
CA ASP A 439 4.21 -29.84 -16.43
C ASP A 439 3.07 -29.01 -15.81
N VAL A 440 2.90 -27.78 -16.30
CA VAL A 440 1.80 -26.89 -15.91
C VAL A 440 0.88 -26.63 -17.10
N LEU A 441 -0.35 -27.13 -17.06
CA LEU A 441 -1.31 -27.05 -18.16
C LEU A 441 -2.60 -26.32 -17.78
N PRO A 442 -3.14 -25.43 -18.63
CA PRO A 442 -4.45 -24.82 -18.40
C PRO A 442 -5.56 -25.89 -18.50
N ALA A 443 -6.62 -25.72 -17.72
CA ALA A 443 -7.76 -26.62 -17.67
C ALA A 443 -9.10 -25.94 -17.99
N GLY A 444 -9.23 -24.64 -17.74
CA GLY A 444 -10.47 -23.89 -17.94
C GLY A 444 -11.56 -24.17 -16.89
N ASN A 445 -11.76 -25.43 -16.48
CA ASN A 445 -12.83 -25.87 -15.57
C ASN A 445 -12.33 -26.22 -14.15
N ASP A 446 -13.25 -26.27 -13.19
CA ASP A 446 -13.02 -26.86 -11.87
C ASP A 446 -12.84 -28.37 -11.97
N PHE A 447 -12.20 -28.97 -10.96
CA PHE A 447 -12.09 -30.43 -10.85
C PHE A 447 -12.74 -30.97 -9.57
N ASP A 448 -13.19 -32.22 -9.63
CA ASP A 448 -13.58 -32.99 -8.45
C ASP A 448 -12.34 -33.54 -7.69
N ARG A 449 -12.58 -34.42 -6.69
CA ARG A 449 -11.51 -35.00 -5.88
C ARG A 449 -10.65 -36.04 -6.61
N PHE A 450 -11.17 -36.62 -7.70
CA PHE A 450 -10.52 -37.67 -8.47
C PHE A 450 -9.85 -37.13 -9.75
N GLY A 451 -10.23 -35.93 -10.19
CA GLY A 451 -9.67 -35.25 -11.36
C GLY A 451 -10.62 -35.14 -12.55
N PHE A 452 -11.93 -35.37 -12.35
CA PHE A 452 -12.95 -35.11 -13.37
C PHE A 452 -13.23 -33.60 -13.49
N GLU A 453 -13.31 -33.10 -14.72
CA GLU A 453 -13.67 -31.70 -15.00
C GLU A 453 -15.16 -31.48 -14.66
N ILE A 454 -15.45 -30.40 -13.95
CA ILE A 454 -16.81 -29.99 -13.61
C ILE A 454 -17.21 -28.89 -14.59
N PRO A 455 -18.15 -29.13 -15.52
CA PRO A 455 -18.55 -28.13 -16.51
C PRO A 455 -19.14 -26.88 -15.84
N PHE A 456 -18.84 -25.68 -16.37
CA PHE A 456 -19.40 -24.44 -15.83
C PHE A 456 -20.93 -24.42 -15.75
N GLY A 457 -21.61 -25.07 -16.70
CA GLY A 457 -23.08 -25.22 -16.72
C GLY A 457 -23.66 -25.87 -15.45
N SER A 458 -22.85 -26.62 -14.70
CA SER A 458 -23.23 -27.27 -13.44
C SER A 458 -23.01 -26.42 -12.18
N SER A 459 -22.38 -25.25 -12.30
CA SER A 459 -22.08 -24.39 -11.15
C SER A 459 -23.36 -23.80 -10.55
N PRO A 460 -23.58 -23.91 -9.22
CA PRO A 460 -24.78 -23.41 -8.56
C PRO A 460 -24.88 -21.87 -8.65
N LEU A 461 -26.10 -21.32 -8.59
CA LEU A 461 -26.32 -19.88 -8.46
C LEU A 461 -26.05 -19.44 -7.02
N LEU A 462 -25.27 -18.37 -6.84
CA LEU A 462 -24.98 -17.78 -5.54
C LEU A 462 -25.79 -16.48 -5.36
N PRO A 463 -26.07 -16.03 -4.12
CA PRO A 463 -26.86 -14.81 -3.88
C PRO A 463 -26.31 -13.58 -4.61
N GLY A 464 -27.14 -12.90 -5.40
CA GLY A 464 -26.73 -11.74 -6.21
C GLY A 464 -26.20 -12.08 -7.61
N ASP A 465 -26.05 -13.36 -7.96
CA ASP A 465 -25.71 -13.74 -9.33
C ASP A 465 -26.89 -13.47 -10.29
N VAL A 466 -26.56 -13.18 -11.55
CA VAL A 466 -27.56 -13.03 -12.61
C VAL A 466 -27.31 -14.05 -13.71
N SER A 467 -28.31 -14.89 -13.98
CA SER A 467 -28.22 -15.93 -15.00
C SER A 467 -28.74 -15.44 -16.34
N PHE A 468 -27.95 -15.71 -17.39
CA PHE A 468 -28.35 -15.60 -18.79
C PHE A 468 -28.30 -16.96 -19.50
N ARG A 469 -28.40 -18.06 -18.74
CA ARG A 469 -28.43 -19.43 -19.30
C ARG A 469 -29.81 -19.76 -19.85
N ASN A 470 -29.82 -20.43 -20.99
CA ASN A 470 -31.03 -21.08 -21.52
C ASN A 470 -31.30 -22.34 -20.69
N GLY A 471 -32.56 -22.54 -20.26
CA GLY A 471 -32.95 -23.59 -19.32
C GLY A 471 -32.80 -25.03 -19.83
N ASP A 472 -32.52 -25.23 -21.12
CA ASP A 472 -32.55 -26.53 -21.80
C ASP A 472 -31.16 -27.17 -22.03
N GLU A 473 -30.07 -26.55 -21.56
CA GLU A 473 -28.73 -27.16 -21.72
C GLU A 473 -28.54 -28.35 -20.77
N GLN A 474 -28.59 -29.57 -21.31
CA GLN A 474 -28.21 -30.78 -20.57
C GLN A 474 -26.75 -30.70 -20.11
N VAL A 475 -26.54 -30.83 -18.79
CA VAL A 475 -25.20 -30.89 -18.20
C VAL A 475 -24.50 -32.17 -18.67
N VAL A 476 -23.51 -32.03 -19.55
CA VAL A 476 -22.69 -33.16 -20.01
C VAL A 476 -21.89 -33.73 -18.83
N ARG A 477 -22.23 -34.94 -18.40
CA ARG A 477 -21.49 -35.65 -17.36
C ARG A 477 -20.13 -36.12 -17.90
N THR A 478 -19.09 -35.94 -17.09
CA THR A 478 -17.71 -36.31 -17.45
C THR A 478 -17.25 -37.63 -16.83
N ASP A 479 -18.10 -38.24 -15.99
CA ASP A 479 -17.79 -39.36 -15.09
C ASP A 479 -18.53 -40.67 -15.44
N THR A 480 -19.10 -40.75 -16.64
CA THR A 480 -19.91 -41.89 -17.11
C THR A 480 -19.06 -43.08 -17.55
N ASP A 481 -19.55 -44.29 -17.33
CA ASP A 481 -18.86 -45.53 -17.72
C ASP A 481 -18.68 -45.65 -19.25
N GLU A 482 -19.63 -45.14 -20.05
CA GLU A 482 -19.53 -45.06 -21.52
C GLU A 482 -18.30 -44.25 -21.98
N LEU A 483 -18.00 -43.14 -21.28
CA LEU A 483 -16.82 -42.32 -21.56
C LEU A 483 -15.53 -43.05 -21.16
N GLU A 484 -15.56 -43.79 -20.05
CA GLU A 484 -14.42 -44.63 -19.65
C GLU A 484 -14.09 -45.65 -20.72
N GLU A 485 -15.10 -46.41 -21.15
CA GLU A 485 -14.98 -47.43 -22.20
C GLU A 485 -14.45 -46.80 -23.49
N ARG A 486 -15.04 -45.69 -23.94
CA ARG A 486 -14.59 -44.96 -25.14
C ARG A 486 -13.12 -44.58 -25.08
N HIS A 487 -12.64 -44.10 -23.92
CA HIS A 487 -11.23 -43.76 -23.75
C HIS A 487 -10.32 -45.01 -23.68
N GLN A 488 -10.77 -46.10 -23.05
CA GLN A 488 -10.05 -47.38 -23.03
C GLN A 488 -9.92 -47.96 -24.45
N THR A 489 -11.00 -47.99 -25.22
CA THR A 489 -11.00 -48.42 -26.62
C THR A 489 -10.04 -47.58 -27.45
N LYS A 490 -10.10 -46.25 -27.32
CA LYS A 490 -9.19 -45.34 -28.04
C LYS A 490 -7.73 -45.59 -27.68
N LEU A 491 -7.42 -45.81 -26.40
CA LEU A 491 -6.07 -46.13 -25.93
C LEU A 491 -5.56 -47.45 -26.52
N ALA A 492 -6.38 -48.51 -26.51
CA ALA A 492 -6.04 -49.82 -27.07
C ALA A 492 -5.81 -49.74 -28.59
N ARG A 493 -6.73 -49.08 -29.32
CA ARG A 493 -6.62 -48.85 -30.77
C ARG A 493 -5.33 -48.10 -31.13
N CYS A 494 -5.00 -47.02 -30.42
CA CYS A 494 -3.76 -46.26 -30.67
C CYS A 494 -2.51 -47.12 -30.41
N LYS A 495 -2.48 -47.93 -29.35
CA LYS A 495 -1.34 -48.82 -29.03
C LYS A 495 -1.10 -49.88 -30.10
N ILE A 496 -2.17 -50.51 -30.59
CA ILE A 496 -2.09 -51.53 -31.65
C ILE A 496 -1.49 -50.91 -32.93
N ILE A 497 -1.98 -49.73 -33.34
CA ILE A 497 -1.48 -49.06 -34.54
C ILE A 497 -0.04 -48.57 -34.35
N LEU A 498 0.31 -48.04 -33.17
CA LEU A 498 1.68 -47.62 -32.88
C LEU A 498 2.66 -48.79 -32.87
N GLN A 499 2.26 -49.97 -32.38
CA GLN A 499 3.05 -51.20 -32.47
C GLN A 499 3.22 -51.66 -33.92
N PHE A 500 2.16 -51.62 -34.74
CA PHE A 500 2.24 -51.93 -36.16
C PHE A 500 3.21 -50.99 -36.90
N ILE A 501 3.07 -49.66 -36.71
CA ILE A 501 3.96 -48.67 -37.33
C ILE A 501 5.40 -48.81 -36.82
N ALA A 502 5.63 -49.25 -35.59
CA ALA A 502 6.98 -49.44 -35.05
C ALA A 502 7.75 -50.59 -35.72
N GLN A 503 7.06 -51.52 -36.38
CA GLN A 503 7.67 -52.61 -37.15
C GLN A 503 7.97 -52.21 -38.61
N GLN A 504 7.58 -51.00 -39.02
CA GLN A 504 7.75 -50.46 -40.38
C GLN A 504 8.92 -49.45 -40.43
N GLU A 505 9.30 -49.07 -41.65
CA GLU A 505 10.32 -48.03 -41.85
C GLU A 505 9.92 -46.67 -41.24
N PRO A 506 10.89 -45.86 -40.79
CA PRO A 506 10.62 -44.55 -40.22
C PRO A 506 9.86 -43.64 -41.19
N GLY A 507 8.69 -43.15 -40.78
CA GLY A 507 7.88 -42.20 -41.56
C GLY A 507 6.66 -42.81 -42.26
N VAL A 508 6.50 -44.13 -42.21
CA VAL A 508 5.33 -44.82 -42.76
C VAL A 508 4.09 -44.58 -41.90
N THR A 509 2.97 -44.21 -42.55
CA THR A 509 1.63 -44.14 -41.93
C THR A 509 0.78 -45.33 -42.36
N LEU A 510 -0.21 -45.71 -41.55
CA LEU A 510 -1.18 -46.76 -41.89
C LEU A 510 -1.86 -46.45 -43.23
N GLN A 511 -1.83 -47.40 -44.18
CA GLN A 511 -2.50 -47.29 -45.48
C GLN A 511 -3.76 -48.16 -45.52
N TRP A 512 -4.66 -47.91 -46.47
CA TRP A 512 -5.88 -48.70 -46.66
C TRP A 512 -5.62 -50.20 -46.88
N LYS A 513 -4.51 -50.55 -47.54
CA LYS A 513 -4.10 -51.94 -47.76
C LYS A 513 -3.71 -52.69 -46.48
N ASP A 514 -3.41 -51.95 -45.41
CA ASP A 514 -2.97 -52.49 -44.12
C ASP A 514 -4.14 -52.58 -43.12
N VAL A 515 -5.38 -52.29 -43.53
CA VAL A 515 -6.58 -52.32 -42.68
C VAL A 515 -7.15 -53.75 -42.64
N TRP A 516 -7.03 -54.42 -41.50
CA TRP A 516 -7.59 -55.77 -41.28
C TRP A 516 -8.74 -55.80 -40.25
N MET A 517 -9.11 -54.64 -39.69
CA MET A 517 -10.30 -54.46 -38.85
C MET A 517 -10.98 -53.15 -39.22
N ASP A 518 -12.32 -53.13 -39.27
CA ASP A 518 -13.12 -51.98 -39.73
C ASP A 518 -12.75 -50.66 -39.04
N TRP A 519 -12.50 -50.69 -37.72
CA TRP A 519 -12.15 -49.49 -36.95
C TRP A 519 -10.78 -48.90 -37.28
N MET A 520 -9.87 -49.65 -37.91
CA MET A 520 -8.54 -49.14 -38.27
C MET A 520 -8.62 -48.11 -39.41
N SER A 521 -9.69 -48.16 -40.21
CA SER A 521 -9.95 -47.17 -41.27
C SER A 521 -9.95 -45.73 -40.74
N ASP A 522 -10.45 -45.50 -39.52
CA ASP A 522 -10.46 -44.20 -38.82
C ASP A 522 -9.06 -43.59 -38.59
N TYR A 523 -8.00 -44.40 -38.74
CA TYR A 523 -6.62 -44.03 -38.41
C TYR A 523 -5.67 -44.04 -39.62
N VAL A 524 -6.18 -44.35 -40.81
CA VAL A 524 -5.41 -44.31 -42.07
C VAL A 524 -4.88 -42.89 -42.30
N GLY A 525 -3.60 -42.78 -42.67
CA GLY A 525 -2.94 -41.49 -42.93
C GLY A 525 -2.62 -40.65 -41.69
N ILE A 526 -2.91 -41.11 -40.46
CA ILE A 526 -2.52 -40.40 -39.24
C ILE A 526 -1.03 -40.63 -38.96
N THR A 527 -0.29 -39.53 -38.73
CA THR A 527 1.14 -39.61 -38.42
C THR A 527 1.42 -40.23 -37.05
N LYS A 528 2.57 -40.90 -36.90
CA LYS A 528 3.03 -41.47 -35.61
C LYS A 528 2.97 -40.45 -34.47
N LYS A 529 3.37 -39.19 -34.72
CA LYS A 529 3.32 -38.10 -33.72
C LYS A 529 1.89 -37.78 -33.27
N ARG A 530 0.93 -37.75 -34.20
CA ARG A 530 -0.49 -37.49 -33.89
C ARG A 530 -1.13 -38.67 -33.16
N LEU A 531 -0.80 -39.91 -33.54
CA LEU A 531 -1.22 -41.12 -32.83
C LEU A 531 -0.71 -41.16 -31.39
N GLN A 532 0.57 -40.84 -31.16
CA GLN A 532 1.13 -40.70 -29.81
C GLN A 532 0.41 -39.62 -29.00
N GLY A 533 0.07 -38.49 -29.63
CA GLY A 533 -0.75 -37.44 -29.00
C GLY A 533 -2.15 -37.93 -28.60
N MET A 534 -2.79 -38.73 -29.46
CA MET A 534 -4.10 -39.33 -29.18
C MET A 534 -4.04 -40.38 -28.07
N GLU A 535 -2.99 -41.21 -28.07
CA GLU A 535 -2.72 -42.18 -27.01
C GLU A 535 -2.54 -41.48 -25.66
N ASN A 536 -1.68 -40.46 -25.61
CA ASN A 536 -1.42 -39.67 -24.41
C ASN A 536 -2.69 -38.98 -23.91
N HIS A 537 -3.50 -38.41 -24.80
CA HIS A 537 -4.77 -37.79 -24.43
C HIS A 537 -5.75 -38.80 -23.82
N ALA A 538 -5.92 -39.99 -24.43
CA ALA A 538 -6.78 -41.04 -23.91
C ALA A 538 -6.27 -41.53 -22.53
N ARG A 539 -4.96 -41.71 -22.38
CA ARG A 539 -4.31 -42.09 -21.13
C ARG A 539 -4.56 -41.05 -20.03
N GLU A 540 -4.41 -39.77 -20.32
CA GLU A 540 -4.71 -38.70 -19.34
C GLU A 540 -6.17 -38.68 -18.92
N LYS A 541 -7.11 -38.86 -19.87
CA LYS A 541 -8.55 -38.88 -19.57
C LYS A 541 -8.99 -40.12 -18.77
N LEU A 542 -8.21 -41.21 -18.78
CA LEU A 542 -8.47 -42.40 -17.96
C LEU A 542 -7.95 -42.30 -16.52
N LYS A 543 -6.98 -41.42 -16.23
CA LYS A 543 -6.42 -41.28 -14.87
C LYS A 543 -7.49 -40.97 -13.79
N PRO A 544 -8.47 -40.06 -14.01
CA PRO A 544 -9.50 -39.80 -13.01
C PRO A 544 -10.36 -41.02 -12.67
N PHE A 545 -10.66 -41.87 -13.66
CA PHE A 545 -11.40 -43.12 -13.43
C PHE A 545 -10.61 -44.10 -12.56
N LEU A 546 -9.30 -44.25 -12.79
CA LEU A 546 -8.41 -45.04 -11.94
C LEU A 546 -8.35 -44.48 -10.51
N CYS A 547 -8.21 -43.15 -10.38
CA CYS A 547 -8.23 -42.49 -9.07
C CYS A 547 -9.55 -42.75 -8.33
N ARG A 548 -10.70 -42.71 -9.02
CA ARG A 548 -12.02 -43.03 -8.46
C ARG A 548 -12.10 -44.48 -7.98
N ARG A 549 -11.67 -45.45 -8.80
CA ARG A 549 -11.71 -46.89 -8.47
C ARG A 549 -10.86 -47.24 -7.24
N HIS A 550 -9.68 -46.64 -7.13
CA HIS A 550 -8.73 -46.91 -6.04
C HIS A 550 -8.81 -45.90 -4.89
N ASN A 551 -9.81 -44.99 -4.92
CA ASN A 551 -9.98 -43.92 -3.95
C ASN A 551 -8.71 -43.04 -3.74
N LEU A 552 -7.92 -42.88 -4.80
CA LEU A 552 -6.70 -42.06 -4.80
C LEU A 552 -7.03 -40.58 -5.04
N PRO A 553 -6.20 -39.65 -4.54
CA PRO A 553 -6.33 -38.24 -4.89
C PRO A 553 -6.11 -38.04 -6.39
N ARG A 554 -6.65 -36.94 -6.92
CA ARG A 554 -6.38 -36.48 -8.29
C ARG A 554 -4.87 -36.45 -8.60
N PRO A 555 -4.47 -36.70 -9.87
CA PRO A 555 -3.07 -36.90 -10.25
C PRO A 555 -2.26 -35.61 -10.43
N PHE A 556 -2.82 -34.45 -10.08
CA PHE A 556 -2.20 -33.13 -10.23
C PHE A 556 -2.68 -32.18 -9.13
N ASN A 557 -1.86 -31.19 -8.82
CA ASN A 557 -2.26 -30.04 -8.02
C ASN A 557 -3.02 -29.03 -8.89
N CYS A 558 -3.96 -28.30 -8.28
CA CYS A 558 -4.71 -27.25 -8.96
C CYS A 558 -4.27 -25.89 -8.43
N TYR A 559 -4.19 -24.89 -9.30
CA TYR A 559 -4.06 -23.48 -8.92
C TYR A 559 -5.02 -22.62 -9.73
N ILE A 560 -5.49 -21.53 -9.14
CA ILE A 560 -6.22 -20.50 -9.86
C ILE A 560 -5.23 -19.41 -10.24
N GLN A 561 -5.18 -19.06 -11.51
CA GLN A 561 -4.29 -18.01 -12.00
C GLN A 561 -5.11 -16.83 -12.50
N LEU A 562 -4.78 -15.64 -12.00
CA LEU A 562 -5.28 -14.38 -12.53
C LEU A 562 -4.33 -13.88 -13.63
N SER A 563 -4.88 -13.73 -14.83
CA SER A 563 -4.17 -13.21 -15.99
C SER A 563 -4.82 -11.91 -16.46
N VAL A 564 -4.00 -10.93 -16.86
CA VAL A 564 -4.49 -9.67 -17.42
C VAL A 564 -4.00 -9.53 -18.84
N LYS A 565 -4.95 -9.32 -19.76
CA LYS A 565 -4.68 -9.09 -21.18
C LYS A 565 -5.02 -7.64 -21.52
N LYS A 566 -4.06 -6.93 -22.10
CA LYS A 566 -4.21 -5.57 -22.62
C LYS A 566 -3.56 -5.51 -24.01
N ASN A 567 -4.30 -5.09 -25.03
CA ASN A 567 -3.83 -5.01 -26.42
C ASN A 567 -3.24 -6.34 -26.96
N GLY A 568 -3.78 -7.49 -26.55
CA GLY A 568 -3.32 -8.81 -27.00
C GLY A 568 -2.09 -9.37 -26.24
N GLU A 569 -1.38 -8.54 -25.47
CA GLU A 569 -0.31 -9.01 -24.59
C GLU A 569 -0.89 -9.53 -23.26
N ALA A 570 -0.63 -10.80 -22.95
CA ALA A 570 -1.01 -11.41 -21.69
C ALA A 570 0.13 -11.27 -20.67
N LYS A 571 -0.13 -10.61 -19.54
CA LYS A 571 0.77 -10.57 -18.39
C LYS A 571 0.18 -11.37 -17.22
N PHE A 572 1.00 -12.28 -16.71
CA PHE A 572 0.71 -13.02 -15.48
C PHE A 572 0.81 -12.08 -14.27
N LEU A 573 -0.18 -12.14 -13.37
CA LEU A 573 -0.21 -11.32 -12.17
C LEU A 573 -0.03 -12.14 -10.90
N GLN A 574 -0.77 -13.23 -10.75
CA GLN A 574 -0.82 -13.97 -9.48
C GLN A 574 -1.30 -15.40 -9.70
N ARG A 575 -0.63 -16.33 -9.01
CA ARG A 575 -1.07 -17.73 -8.87
C ARG A 575 -1.55 -17.90 -7.44
N LEU A 576 -2.81 -18.29 -7.28
CA LEU A 576 -3.48 -18.51 -6.00
C LEU A 576 -3.63 -20.02 -5.77
N THR A 577 -3.44 -20.44 -4.52
CA THR A 577 -3.71 -21.82 -4.08
C THR A 577 -5.20 -22.12 -4.27
N TYR A 578 -5.51 -23.23 -4.95
CA TYR A 578 -6.87 -23.69 -5.23
C TYR A 578 -7.55 -24.20 -3.95
N THR A 579 -8.00 -23.25 -3.13
CA THR A 579 -8.67 -23.48 -1.84
C THR A 579 -10.20 -23.42 -1.95
N ARG A 580 -10.70 -22.93 -3.09
CA ARG A 580 -12.11 -22.68 -3.40
C ARG A 580 -12.36 -23.03 -4.87
N LYS A 581 -13.63 -23.22 -5.23
CA LYS A 581 -14.01 -23.45 -6.62
C LYS A 581 -13.80 -22.19 -7.46
N LEU A 582 -13.66 -22.33 -8.77
CA LEU A 582 -13.38 -21.24 -9.70
C LEU A 582 -14.53 -20.22 -9.68
N TYR A 583 -15.78 -20.67 -9.71
CA TYR A 583 -16.94 -19.78 -9.69
C TYR A 583 -17.01 -18.92 -8.41
N GLU A 584 -16.62 -19.46 -7.26
CA GLU A 584 -16.51 -18.72 -5.99
C GLU A 584 -15.39 -17.69 -6.05
N SER A 585 -14.27 -18.05 -6.68
CA SER A 585 -13.10 -17.18 -6.85
C SER A 585 -13.40 -16.02 -7.79
N VAL A 586 -14.12 -16.27 -8.88
CA VAL A 586 -14.61 -15.23 -9.80
C VAL A 586 -15.59 -14.30 -9.08
N LYS A 587 -16.52 -14.85 -8.30
CA LYS A 587 -17.44 -14.03 -7.49
C LYS A 587 -16.70 -13.16 -6.48
N GLN A 588 -15.72 -13.73 -5.78
CA GLN A 588 -14.90 -12.99 -4.82
C GLN A 588 -14.09 -11.90 -5.52
N PHE A 589 -13.55 -12.17 -6.71
CA PHE A 589 -12.84 -11.19 -7.52
C PHE A 589 -13.76 -10.03 -7.92
N ASN A 590 -14.95 -10.31 -8.46
CA ASN A 590 -15.93 -9.28 -8.80
C ASN A 590 -16.44 -8.52 -7.55
N HIS A 591 -16.54 -9.18 -6.40
CA HIS A 591 -16.85 -8.54 -5.14
C HIS A 591 -15.75 -7.55 -4.70
N ILE A 592 -14.48 -7.90 -4.91
CA ILE A 592 -13.36 -6.97 -4.68
C ILE A 592 -13.51 -5.74 -5.59
N LEU A 593 -13.82 -5.97 -6.86
CA LEU A 593 -13.94 -4.92 -7.87
C LEU A 593 -15.10 -3.97 -7.64
N PHE A 594 -16.30 -4.48 -7.34
CA PHE A 594 -17.54 -3.70 -7.48
C PHE A 594 -18.32 -3.49 -6.18
N ALA A 595 -18.09 -4.27 -5.12
CA ALA A 595 -18.88 -4.15 -3.89
C ALA A 595 -18.60 -2.84 -3.16
N ASN A 596 -19.63 -2.31 -2.47
CA ASN A 596 -19.58 -1.10 -1.63
C ASN A 596 -19.13 0.17 -2.38
N ARG A 597 -19.59 0.35 -3.62
CA ARG A 597 -19.37 1.57 -4.39
C ARG A 597 -20.63 2.44 -4.38
N PRO A 598 -20.52 3.77 -4.26
CA PRO A 598 -21.68 4.66 -4.21
C PRO A 598 -22.40 4.76 -5.56
N ALA A 599 -21.67 4.63 -6.68
CA ALA A 599 -22.25 4.62 -8.02
C ALA A 599 -21.31 3.97 -9.04
N ILE A 600 -21.86 3.18 -9.95
CA ILE A 600 -21.16 2.59 -11.10
C ILE A 600 -21.82 3.09 -12.37
N ARG A 601 -21.08 3.81 -13.21
CA ARG A 601 -21.57 4.37 -14.48
C ARG A 601 -20.79 3.79 -15.64
N VAL A 602 -21.49 3.09 -16.51
CA VAL A 602 -20.92 2.44 -17.70
C VAL A 602 -21.43 3.15 -18.94
N LYS A 603 -20.56 3.53 -19.88
CA LYS A 603 -21.02 4.13 -21.14
C LYS A 603 -21.80 3.10 -21.96
N ASN A 604 -21.14 1.98 -22.29
CA ASN A 604 -21.68 0.90 -23.12
C ASN A 604 -21.42 -0.47 -22.46
N PRO A 605 -22.31 -0.99 -21.58
CA PRO A 605 -22.23 -2.36 -21.09
C PRO A 605 -22.51 -3.38 -22.21
N VAL A 606 -21.84 -4.53 -22.14
CA VAL A 606 -21.97 -5.62 -23.11
C VAL A 606 -22.40 -6.90 -22.40
N PHE A 607 -23.49 -7.50 -22.88
CA PHE A 607 -24.06 -8.74 -22.33
C PHE A 607 -23.80 -9.90 -23.29
N ILE A 608 -23.03 -10.88 -22.81
CA ILE A 608 -22.75 -12.18 -23.42
C ILE A 608 -23.77 -13.20 -22.91
N GLU A 609 -24.35 -13.98 -23.83
CA GLU A 609 -25.35 -15.03 -23.58
C GLU A 609 -24.72 -16.30 -22.97
N ASN A 610 -25.56 -17.18 -22.40
CA ASN A 610 -25.17 -18.48 -21.84
C ASN A 610 -24.13 -18.44 -20.70
N HIS A 611 -24.08 -17.33 -19.97
CA HIS A 611 -23.18 -17.16 -18.82
C HIS A 611 -23.92 -16.79 -17.54
N VAL A 612 -23.29 -17.03 -16.39
CA VAL A 612 -23.75 -16.54 -15.09
C VAL A 612 -22.85 -15.40 -14.64
N TYR A 613 -23.43 -14.23 -14.45
CA TYR A 613 -22.68 -13.05 -14.02
C TYR A 613 -22.54 -13.09 -12.51
N ARG A 614 -21.33 -13.45 -12.07
CA ARG A 614 -20.97 -13.60 -10.66
C ARG A 614 -20.67 -12.24 -10.04
N ILE A 615 -21.70 -11.49 -9.68
CA ILE A 615 -21.57 -10.12 -9.16
C ILE A 615 -21.88 -10.06 -7.64
N PRO A 616 -21.40 -9.01 -6.94
CA PRO A 616 -21.74 -8.82 -5.53
C PRO A 616 -23.23 -8.53 -5.31
N VAL A 617 -23.74 -8.89 -4.12
CA VAL A 617 -25.12 -8.59 -3.70
C VAL A 617 -25.32 -7.07 -3.68
N GLY A 618 -26.47 -6.62 -4.20
CA GLY A 618 -26.79 -5.19 -4.29
C GLY A 618 -26.03 -4.45 -5.40
N PHE A 619 -25.34 -5.16 -6.28
CA PHE A 619 -24.69 -4.55 -7.44
C PHE A 619 -25.73 -3.83 -8.32
N LYS A 620 -25.49 -2.54 -8.54
CA LYS A 620 -26.31 -1.68 -9.39
C LYS A 620 -25.43 -0.75 -10.21
N MET A 621 -25.81 -0.51 -11.47
CA MET A 621 -25.11 0.41 -12.36
C MET A 621 -26.08 1.26 -13.20
N SER A 622 -25.60 2.41 -13.69
CA SER A 622 -26.30 3.21 -14.70
C SER A 622 -25.58 3.09 -16.04
N ALA A 623 -26.35 2.98 -17.14
CA ALA A 623 -25.82 2.88 -18.49
C ALA A 623 -26.15 4.12 -19.33
N ASN A 624 -25.23 4.57 -20.19
CA ASN A 624 -25.55 5.63 -21.14
C ASN A 624 -26.27 5.08 -22.38
N GLU A 625 -25.71 4.04 -22.99
CA GLU A 625 -26.32 3.33 -24.12
C GLU A 625 -26.27 1.84 -23.86
N LEU A 626 -27.39 1.16 -24.04
CA LEU A 626 -27.53 -0.26 -23.74
C LEU A 626 -28.29 -0.95 -24.87
N THR A 627 -27.77 -2.08 -25.34
CA THR A 627 -28.47 -2.97 -26.28
C THR A 627 -28.84 -4.26 -25.58
N VAL A 628 -30.12 -4.64 -25.63
CA VAL A 628 -30.65 -5.86 -24.99
C VAL A 628 -31.57 -6.63 -25.93
N ARG A 629 -31.65 -7.95 -25.75
CA ARG A 629 -32.75 -8.76 -26.28
C ARG A 629 -33.94 -8.74 -25.31
N VAL A 630 -35.14 -8.92 -25.84
CA VAL A 630 -36.38 -8.83 -25.04
C VAL A 630 -36.36 -9.83 -23.86
N LEU A 631 -35.95 -11.07 -24.10
CA LEU A 631 -35.82 -12.12 -23.07
C LEU A 631 -34.86 -11.75 -21.92
N GLN A 632 -33.92 -10.84 -22.15
CA GLN A 632 -32.90 -10.45 -21.17
C GLN A 632 -33.37 -9.32 -20.25
N ILE A 633 -34.50 -8.65 -20.54
CA ILE A 633 -34.94 -7.44 -19.83
C ILE A 633 -35.10 -7.70 -18.32
N ALA A 634 -35.74 -8.80 -17.94
CA ALA A 634 -35.96 -9.16 -16.54
C ALA A 634 -34.62 -9.35 -15.80
N SER A 635 -33.70 -10.12 -16.37
CA SER A 635 -32.36 -10.35 -15.80
C SER A 635 -31.56 -9.06 -15.70
N ILE A 636 -31.56 -8.23 -16.74
CA ILE A 636 -30.78 -6.97 -16.79
C ILE A 636 -31.31 -5.93 -15.81
N ALA A 637 -32.63 -5.85 -15.63
CA ALA A 637 -33.26 -4.93 -14.68
C ALA A 637 -32.85 -5.20 -13.23
N THR A 638 -32.37 -6.41 -12.91
CA THR A 638 -31.82 -6.70 -11.58
C THR A 638 -30.50 -5.97 -11.31
N MET A 639 -29.75 -5.57 -12.35
CA MET A 639 -28.41 -4.97 -12.22
C MET A 639 -28.32 -3.51 -12.66
N ILE A 640 -29.26 -3.03 -13.48
CA ILE A 640 -29.23 -1.67 -14.02
C ILE A 640 -30.36 -0.84 -13.41
N GLU A 641 -30.02 0.33 -12.86
CA GLU A 641 -30.99 1.28 -12.28
C GLU A 641 -31.55 2.21 -13.34
N ASP A 642 -30.67 2.84 -14.12
CA ASP A 642 -31.04 3.87 -15.09
C ASP A 642 -30.32 3.67 -16.42
N VAL A 643 -31.02 3.96 -17.52
CA VAL A 643 -30.48 3.93 -18.89
C VAL A 643 -30.86 5.21 -19.60
N ASN A 644 -29.91 5.92 -20.20
CA ASN A 644 -30.26 7.09 -21.03
C ASN A 644 -30.86 6.64 -22.37
N ARG A 645 -30.16 5.80 -23.12
CA ARG A 645 -30.58 5.25 -24.43
C ARG A 645 -30.66 3.73 -24.38
N LEU A 646 -31.87 3.18 -24.51
CA LEU A 646 -32.11 1.74 -24.52
C LEU A 646 -32.42 1.28 -25.93
N ARG A 647 -31.65 0.31 -26.44
CA ARG A 647 -31.88 -0.38 -27.70
C ARG A 647 -32.40 -1.78 -27.42
N VAL A 648 -33.54 -2.13 -27.99
CA VAL A 648 -34.16 -3.45 -27.83
C VAL A 648 -34.22 -4.13 -29.19
N SER A 649 -33.75 -5.38 -29.26
CA SER A 649 -33.79 -6.23 -30.46
C SER A 649 -34.54 -7.54 -30.18
N GLU A 650 -35.15 -8.10 -31.23
CA GLU A 650 -35.99 -9.31 -31.18
C GLU A 650 -35.24 -10.52 -30.58
N GLY A 651 -35.98 -11.37 -29.85
CA GLY A 651 -35.45 -12.62 -29.31
C GLY A 651 -36.44 -13.54 -28.59
N GLY A 652 -37.75 -13.24 -28.51
CA GLY A 652 -38.72 -14.15 -27.91
C GLY A 652 -40.05 -13.51 -27.50
N ASN A 653 -41.03 -14.35 -27.14
CA ASN A 653 -42.44 -14.00 -27.00
C ASN A 653 -42.80 -13.52 -25.57
N THR A 654 -42.08 -12.55 -25.02
CA THR A 654 -42.48 -11.91 -23.75
C THR A 654 -43.48 -10.80 -24.04
N GLU A 655 -44.77 -11.10 -23.88
CA GLU A 655 -45.86 -10.13 -23.97
C GLU A 655 -45.57 -8.90 -23.09
N ASN A 656 -45.89 -7.70 -23.63
CA ASN A 656 -45.87 -6.44 -22.88
C ASN A 656 -44.52 -6.04 -22.25
N TRP A 657 -43.39 -6.46 -22.83
CA TRP A 657 -42.05 -6.15 -22.31
C TRP A 657 -41.80 -4.65 -22.10
N TRP A 658 -42.43 -3.78 -22.91
CA TRP A 658 -42.35 -2.33 -22.79
C TRP A 658 -42.96 -1.78 -21.50
N GLN A 659 -43.85 -2.52 -20.84
CA GLN A 659 -44.43 -2.11 -19.57
C GLN A 659 -43.48 -2.29 -18.39
N HIS A 660 -42.39 -3.05 -18.56
CA HIS A 660 -41.44 -3.31 -17.50
C HIS A 660 -40.82 -1.99 -16.98
N ARG A 661 -40.76 -1.82 -15.66
CA ARG A 661 -40.29 -0.57 -14.99
C ARG A 661 -38.95 -0.04 -15.52
N PHE A 662 -38.04 -0.95 -15.86
CA PHE A 662 -36.72 -0.67 -16.39
C PHE A 662 -36.76 -0.06 -17.81
N VAL A 663 -37.68 -0.51 -18.65
CA VAL A 663 -37.84 0.06 -20.00
C VAL A 663 -38.43 1.46 -19.85
N LYS A 664 -39.44 1.65 -18.99
CA LYS A 664 -40.08 2.95 -18.73
C LYS A 664 -39.12 4.02 -18.21
N SER A 665 -38.07 3.65 -17.48
CA SER A 665 -37.04 4.59 -17.02
C SER A 665 -36.12 5.15 -18.12
N ALA A 666 -36.16 4.59 -19.34
CA ALA A 666 -35.29 5.05 -20.43
C ALA A 666 -35.74 6.41 -20.99
N LYS A 667 -34.78 7.34 -21.16
CA LYS A 667 -35.05 8.66 -21.77
C LYS A 667 -35.26 8.57 -23.28
N GLU A 668 -34.56 7.64 -23.92
CA GLU A 668 -34.65 7.35 -25.35
C GLU A 668 -34.75 5.83 -25.54
N LEU A 669 -35.84 5.38 -26.17
CA LEU A 669 -36.06 3.97 -26.52
C LEU A 669 -35.87 3.80 -28.03
N ILE A 670 -35.04 2.84 -28.43
CA ILE A 670 -34.77 2.46 -29.81
C ILE A 670 -35.18 1.00 -29.99
N ILE A 671 -36.07 0.75 -30.93
CA ILE A 671 -36.67 -0.57 -31.16
C ILE A 671 -36.23 -1.04 -32.53
N HIS A 672 -35.51 -2.16 -32.58
CA HIS A 672 -35.08 -2.86 -33.81
C HIS A 672 -35.94 -4.10 -34.04
N ASP A 673 -37.20 -4.04 -33.63
CA ASP A 673 -38.10 -5.19 -33.48
C ASP A 673 -39.13 -5.28 -34.63
N THR A 674 -39.73 -6.45 -34.76
CA THR A 674 -40.80 -6.80 -35.71
C THR A 674 -42.19 -6.72 -35.05
N LEU A 675 -42.43 -5.70 -34.21
CA LEU A 675 -43.76 -5.48 -33.62
C LEU A 675 -44.80 -5.26 -34.73
N SER A 676 -45.95 -5.89 -34.60
CA SER A 676 -47.10 -5.56 -35.45
C SER A 676 -47.52 -4.09 -35.25
N ALA A 677 -48.26 -3.53 -36.21
CA ALA A 677 -48.79 -2.17 -36.10
C ALA A 677 -49.70 -2.02 -34.85
N GLU A 678 -50.46 -3.05 -34.51
CA GLU A 678 -51.36 -3.08 -33.35
C GLU A 678 -50.59 -3.07 -32.02
N GLU A 679 -49.57 -3.91 -31.87
CA GLU A 679 -48.73 -3.95 -30.66
C GLU A 679 -47.94 -2.65 -30.48
N SER A 680 -47.41 -2.12 -31.58
CA SER A 680 -46.73 -0.82 -31.59
C SER A 680 -47.68 0.31 -31.16
N CYS A 681 -48.93 0.30 -31.62
CA CYS A 681 -49.95 1.25 -31.18
C CYS A 681 -50.26 1.13 -29.68
N LEU A 682 -50.41 -0.10 -29.16
CA LEU A 682 -50.68 -0.36 -27.75
C LEU A 682 -49.52 0.11 -26.85
N MET A 683 -48.28 -0.15 -27.27
CA MET A 683 -47.09 0.36 -26.59
C MET A 683 -47.08 1.89 -26.57
N LEU A 684 -47.35 2.55 -27.70
CA LEU A 684 -47.36 4.02 -27.76
C LEU A 684 -48.47 4.65 -26.90
N ARG A 685 -49.53 3.92 -26.55
CA ARG A 685 -50.55 4.39 -25.59
C ARG A 685 -50.14 4.21 -24.12
N THR A 686 -49.24 3.28 -23.85
CA THR A 686 -48.88 2.86 -22.47
C THR A 686 -47.49 3.33 -22.04
N PHE A 687 -46.70 3.87 -22.96
CA PHE A 687 -45.29 4.20 -22.75
C PHE A 687 -45.02 5.71 -22.85
N GLU A 688 -44.53 6.30 -21.75
CA GLU A 688 -44.39 7.75 -21.55
C GLU A 688 -43.00 8.31 -21.86
N SER A 689 -42.09 7.52 -22.45
CA SER A 689 -40.73 8.01 -22.73
C SER A 689 -40.73 9.23 -23.66
N ARG A 690 -39.77 10.12 -23.42
CA ARG A 690 -39.62 11.39 -24.12
C ARG A 690 -39.21 11.20 -25.58
N ILE A 691 -38.37 10.21 -25.88
CA ILE A 691 -37.91 9.94 -27.25
C ILE A 691 -38.10 8.46 -27.59
N ILE A 692 -38.86 8.16 -28.63
CA ILE A 692 -39.09 6.79 -29.13
C ILE A 692 -38.62 6.71 -30.57
N ARG A 693 -37.84 5.68 -30.92
CA ARG A 693 -37.36 5.41 -32.28
C ARG A 693 -37.70 3.99 -32.71
N PHE A 694 -38.46 3.87 -33.78
CA PHE A 694 -38.71 2.61 -34.49
C PHE A 694 -37.75 2.48 -35.65
N HIS A 695 -36.77 1.58 -35.52
CA HIS A 695 -35.92 1.13 -36.62
C HIS A 695 -36.58 -0.13 -37.20
N ASN A 696 -37.71 0.06 -37.86
CA ASN A 696 -38.56 -1.02 -38.35
C ASN A 696 -37.81 -1.93 -39.34
N LEU A 697 -37.73 -3.22 -39.03
CA LEU A 697 -37.23 -4.25 -39.96
C LEU A 697 -38.31 -4.68 -40.98
N ILE A 698 -39.60 -4.45 -40.69
CA ILE A 698 -40.73 -4.73 -41.58
C ILE A 698 -41.35 -3.43 -42.11
N PRO A 699 -41.54 -3.26 -43.44
CA PRO A 699 -42.08 -2.04 -44.03
C PRO A 699 -43.58 -1.79 -43.73
N LEU A 700 -43.91 -1.03 -42.69
CA LEU A 700 -45.30 -0.59 -42.43
C LEU A 700 -45.90 0.23 -43.59
N THR A 701 -47.15 -0.03 -43.95
CA THR A 701 -47.90 0.73 -44.95
C THR A 701 -48.08 2.20 -44.54
N THR A 702 -48.42 3.07 -45.50
CA THR A 702 -48.70 4.48 -45.20
C THR A 702 -49.81 4.62 -44.16
N GLU A 703 -50.80 3.71 -44.19
CA GLU A 703 -51.94 3.64 -43.27
C GLU A 703 -51.49 3.33 -41.84
N GLU A 704 -50.77 2.23 -41.65
CA GLU A 704 -50.26 1.80 -40.34
C GLU A 704 -49.31 2.84 -39.72
N ASN A 705 -48.49 3.51 -40.54
CA ASN A 705 -47.65 4.62 -40.06
C ASN A 705 -48.49 5.82 -39.56
N CYS A 706 -49.62 6.12 -40.19
CA CYS A 706 -50.53 7.15 -39.70
C CYS A 706 -51.17 6.71 -38.38
N GLU A 707 -51.66 5.47 -38.31
CA GLU A 707 -52.26 4.91 -37.08
C GLU A 707 -51.29 4.96 -35.88
N LEU A 708 -49.99 4.73 -36.09
CA LEU A 708 -48.98 4.87 -35.04
C LEU A 708 -48.86 6.31 -34.51
N ILE A 709 -48.82 7.29 -35.41
CA ILE A 709 -48.73 8.70 -35.03
C ILE A 709 -50.00 9.10 -34.27
N GLU A 710 -51.16 8.66 -34.74
CA GLU A 710 -52.46 8.89 -34.09
C GLU A 710 -52.52 8.26 -32.70
N SER A 711 -52.06 7.01 -32.57
CA SER A 711 -51.98 6.32 -31.29
C SER A 711 -51.03 7.03 -30.32
N TRP A 712 -49.89 7.52 -30.79
CA TRP A 712 -48.94 8.28 -29.97
C TRP A 712 -49.48 9.64 -29.51
N MET A 713 -50.26 10.32 -30.36
CA MET A 713 -50.95 11.58 -30.05
C MET A 713 -52.13 11.40 -29.08
N SER A 714 -52.69 10.19 -28.96
CA SER A 714 -53.85 9.95 -28.09
C SER A 714 -53.56 10.17 -26.61
N VAL A 715 -52.28 10.23 -26.22
CA VAL A 715 -51.79 10.43 -24.85
C VAL A 715 -51.12 11.79 -24.71
N LYS A 716 -51.43 12.53 -23.65
CA LYS A 716 -50.78 13.81 -23.33
C LYS A 716 -49.31 13.57 -22.95
N ARG A 717 -48.38 14.27 -23.61
CA ARG A 717 -46.92 14.11 -23.43
C ARG A 717 -46.26 15.48 -23.26
N GLU A 718 -45.06 15.53 -22.69
CA GLU A 718 -44.34 16.79 -22.45
C GLU A 718 -43.87 17.47 -23.75
N VAL A 719 -43.75 18.80 -23.72
CA VAL A 719 -43.19 19.59 -24.82
C VAL A 719 -41.74 19.16 -25.11
N GLY A 720 -41.45 18.91 -26.38
CA GLY A 720 -40.17 18.38 -26.83
C GLY A 720 -40.06 16.85 -26.78
N SER A 721 -41.17 16.13 -26.61
CA SER A 721 -41.22 14.68 -26.87
C SER A 721 -41.13 14.40 -28.38
N GLU A 722 -40.44 13.33 -28.76
CA GLU A 722 -40.15 12.98 -30.16
C GLU A 722 -40.46 11.50 -30.45
N LEU A 723 -41.15 11.25 -31.57
CA LEU A 723 -41.35 9.93 -32.16
C LEU A 723 -40.63 9.87 -33.51
N TRP A 724 -39.78 8.86 -33.70
CA TRP A 724 -39.04 8.62 -34.92
C TRP A 724 -39.47 7.30 -35.53
N ILE A 725 -39.85 7.30 -36.81
CA ILE A 725 -40.30 6.12 -37.53
C ILE A 725 -39.41 5.90 -38.75
N GLY A 726 -38.78 4.73 -38.82
CA GLY A 726 -38.03 4.27 -39.98
C GLY A 726 -38.93 3.90 -41.15
N LEU A 727 -38.54 4.31 -42.35
CA LEU A 727 -39.29 4.06 -43.58
C LEU A 727 -38.42 3.34 -44.61
N ASP A 728 -39.05 2.42 -45.34
CA ASP A 728 -38.44 1.63 -46.41
C ASP A 728 -38.13 2.45 -47.69
N ASN A 729 -38.91 3.50 -47.97
CA ASN A 729 -38.78 4.23 -49.23
C ASN A 729 -39.10 5.74 -49.16
N LYS A 730 -38.59 6.46 -50.15
CA LYS A 730 -38.79 7.92 -50.33
C LYS A 730 -40.26 8.31 -50.55
N LYS A 731 -41.09 7.42 -51.13
CA LYS A 731 -42.51 7.70 -51.42
C LYS A 731 -43.29 7.84 -50.12
N ARG A 732 -43.15 6.90 -49.17
CA ARG A 732 -43.84 6.94 -47.86
C ARG A 732 -43.48 8.17 -47.04
N ARG A 733 -42.21 8.61 -47.11
CA ARG A 733 -41.78 9.86 -46.44
C ARG A 733 -42.54 11.11 -46.90
N LYS A 734 -42.99 11.14 -48.16
CA LYS A 734 -43.82 12.23 -48.68
C LYS A 734 -45.31 11.97 -48.47
N ASN A 735 -45.75 10.72 -48.56
CA ASN A 735 -47.17 10.37 -48.51
C ASN A 735 -47.74 10.40 -47.09
N VAL A 736 -47.00 9.97 -46.06
CA VAL A 736 -47.50 9.94 -44.67
C VAL A 736 -47.85 11.35 -44.15
N PRO A 737 -46.98 12.39 -44.26
CA PRO A 737 -47.36 13.73 -43.82
C PRO A 737 -48.53 14.32 -44.60
N LYS A 738 -48.59 14.06 -45.93
CA LYS A 738 -49.71 14.50 -46.78
C LYS A 738 -51.02 13.83 -46.39
N MET A 739 -51.00 12.53 -46.13
CA MET A 739 -52.19 11.78 -45.73
C MET A 739 -52.70 12.22 -44.36
N MET A 740 -51.79 12.47 -43.40
CA MET A 740 -52.14 13.06 -42.10
C MET A 740 -52.75 14.44 -42.26
N GLN A 741 -52.20 15.29 -43.15
CA GLN A 741 -52.79 16.60 -43.45
C GLN A 741 -54.20 16.48 -44.05
N SER A 742 -54.40 15.60 -45.05
CA SER A 742 -55.70 15.36 -45.68
C SER A 742 -56.74 14.85 -44.68
N ARG A 743 -56.38 13.88 -43.81
CA ARG A 743 -57.26 13.38 -42.74
C ARG A 743 -57.75 14.50 -41.84
N MET A 744 -56.86 15.40 -41.47
CA MET A 744 -57.17 16.52 -40.59
C MET A 744 -58.00 17.61 -41.28
N GLU A 745 -57.84 17.82 -42.59
CA GLU A 745 -58.71 18.71 -43.38
C GLU A 745 -60.13 18.16 -43.55
N VAL A 746 -60.29 16.83 -43.72
CA VAL A 746 -61.61 16.17 -43.78
C VAL A 746 -62.35 16.36 -42.45
N ILE A 747 -61.70 16.11 -41.32
CA ILE A 747 -62.27 16.35 -39.98
C ILE A 747 -62.71 17.81 -39.82
N ARG A 748 -61.92 18.77 -40.32
CA ARG A 748 -62.24 20.20 -40.22
C ARG A 748 -63.46 20.63 -41.02
N ARG A 749 -63.74 19.97 -42.15
CA ARG A 749 -64.93 20.23 -42.98
C ARG A 749 -66.19 19.67 -42.32
N ASP A 750 -66.11 18.48 -41.74
CA ASP A 750 -67.23 17.86 -41.04
C ASP A 750 -67.60 18.59 -39.72
N GLU A 751 -66.67 19.29 -39.07
CA GLU A 751 -67.00 20.13 -37.90
C GLU A 751 -67.65 21.47 -38.25
N ARG A 752 -67.39 22.02 -39.44
CA ARG A 752 -68.03 23.27 -39.92
C ARG A 752 -69.40 23.02 -40.53
N ASN A 753 -69.60 21.84 -41.10
CA ASN A 753 -70.84 21.43 -41.73
C ASN A 753 -71.49 20.38 -40.83
N GLY A 754 -72.36 20.78 -39.90
CA GLY A 754 -73.13 19.84 -39.09
C GLY A 754 -74.08 18.99 -39.94
N ALA A 755 -73.54 18.00 -40.67
CA ALA A 755 -74.27 17.24 -41.68
C ALA A 755 -74.00 15.74 -41.52
N GLN A 756 -75.09 15.01 -41.26
CA GLN A 756 -75.19 13.57 -41.48
C GLN A 756 -74.90 13.27 -42.95
N SER A 757 -73.89 12.46 -43.24
CA SER A 757 -73.72 11.84 -44.55
C SER A 757 -72.85 10.58 -44.47
N GLU A 758 -73.52 9.44 -44.66
CA GLU A 758 -73.07 8.13 -45.13
C GLU A 758 -71.90 7.40 -44.42
N ALA A 759 -72.35 6.54 -43.52
CA ALA A 759 -71.75 5.36 -42.94
C ALA A 759 -70.97 4.46 -43.92
N SER A 760 -69.67 4.27 -43.66
CA SER A 760 -69.08 2.94 -43.40
C SER A 760 -67.59 3.05 -43.02
N THR A 761 -66.86 4.02 -43.58
CA THR A 761 -65.45 4.28 -43.25
C THR A 761 -65.29 5.33 -42.15
N VAL A 762 -66.17 6.34 -42.13
CA VAL A 762 -66.15 7.46 -41.18
C VAL A 762 -66.55 7.04 -39.77
N ASN A 763 -67.48 6.08 -39.59
CA ASN A 763 -67.85 5.58 -38.25
C ASN A 763 -66.74 4.71 -37.60
N LYS A 764 -65.92 4.01 -38.39
CA LYS A 764 -64.73 3.31 -37.86
C LYS A 764 -63.62 4.28 -37.45
N LEU A 765 -63.49 5.41 -38.17
CA LEU A 765 -62.59 6.52 -37.83
C LEU A 765 -63.17 7.45 -36.75
N GLN A 766 -64.47 7.56 -36.54
CA GLN A 766 -65.05 8.38 -35.46
C GLN A 766 -65.01 7.66 -34.10
N ASN A 767 -65.22 6.34 -34.06
CA ASN A 767 -65.21 5.58 -32.80
C ASN A 767 -63.79 5.29 -32.25
N ARG A 768 -62.73 5.43 -33.06
CA ARG A 768 -61.33 5.23 -32.61
C ARG A 768 -60.71 6.46 -31.93
N TRP A 769 -61.33 7.64 -32.02
CA TRP A 769 -60.66 8.93 -31.78
C TRP A 769 -61.37 9.74 -30.69
N GLN A 770 -60.95 9.56 -29.44
CA GLN A 770 -61.45 10.38 -28.31
C GLN A 770 -60.78 11.78 -28.20
N ASN A 771 -59.79 12.11 -29.03
CA ASN A 771 -59.15 13.44 -29.03
C ASN A 771 -59.15 14.02 -30.46
N ARG A 772 -60.06 14.97 -30.72
CA ARG A 772 -60.24 15.69 -31.99
C ARG A 772 -59.06 16.64 -32.26
N LEU A 773 -58.64 16.90 -33.51
CA LEU A 773 -57.46 17.71 -33.86
C LEU A 773 -57.73 18.79 -34.95
N GLU A 774 -57.08 19.96 -34.89
CA GLU A 774 -57.17 21.11 -35.82
C GLU A 774 -55.84 21.41 -36.58
N VAL A 775 -55.87 21.82 -37.85
CA VAL A 775 -54.62 22.11 -38.64
C VAL A 775 -54.24 23.60 -38.61
N PHE A 776 -52.97 24.00 -38.71
CA PHE A 776 -52.61 25.40 -39.02
C PHE A 776 -51.82 25.50 -40.33
N GLN A 777 -52.03 26.60 -41.06
CA GLN A 777 -51.56 26.79 -42.43
C GLN A 777 -50.15 27.40 -42.49
N LYS A 778 -49.24 26.65 -43.13
CA LYS A 778 -48.18 27.02 -44.10
C LYS A 778 -47.23 28.19 -43.77
N ASP A 779 -46.00 27.86 -43.36
CA ASP A 779 -44.82 28.65 -43.71
C ASP A 779 -44.29 28.16 -45.09
N GLN A 780 -44.28 29.05 -46.08
CA GLN A 780 -43.94 28.76 -47.48
C GLN A 780 -42.45 28.45 -47.77
N LYS A 781 -41.66 27.95 -46.80
CA LYS A 781 -40.22 27.74 -47.00
C LYS A 781 -39.65 26.33 -46.80
N ASP A 782 -40.42 25.35 -46.30
CA ASP A 782 -39.92 23.98 -46.20
C ASP A 782 -40.98 22.94 -46.65
N GLU A 783 -40.81 22.40 -47.86
CA GLU A 783 -41.62 21.29 -48.42
C GLU A 783 -41.53 19.96 -47.63
N LYS A 784 -40.84 19.95 -46.49
CA LYS A 784 -40.40 18.75 -45.76
C LYS A 784 -41.04 18.58 -44.38
N SER A 785 -41.84 19.54 -43.90
CA SER A 785 -42.49 19.48 -42.59
C SER A 785 -43.98 19.85 -42.63
N VAL A 786 -44.79 19.23 -41.77
CA VAL A 786 -46.23 19.49 -41.60
C VAL A 786 -46.50 19.75 -40.12
N ARG A 787 -47.20 20.84 -39.78
CA ARG A 787 -47.62 21.14 -38.41
C ARG A 787 -49.11 20.87 -38.21
N LEU A 788 -49.45 20.12 -37.18
CA LEU A 788 -50.81 19.75 -36.81
C LEU A 788 -51.06 20.15 -35.35
N ARG A 789 -52.27 20.56 -34.98
CA ARG A 789 -52.65 20.90 -33.61
C ARG A 789 -53.77 19.98 -33.16
N SER A 790 -53.86 19.62 -31.89
CA SER A 790 -55.01 18.90 -31.32
C SER A 790 -56.05 19.88 -30.76
N LYS A 791 -57.30 19.46 -30.55
CA LYS A 791 -58.27 20.24 -29.77
C LYS A 791 -57.85 20.41 -28.31
N SER A 792 -56.96 19.55 -27.81
CA SER A 792 -56.40 19.70 -26.47
C SER A 792 -55.35 20.81 -26.35
N GLY A 793 -55.00 21.50 -27.46
CA GLY A 793 -53.98 22.55 -27.51
C GLY A 793 -52.63 22.07 -28.05
N THR A 794 -52.38 20.76 -28.03
CA THR A 794 -51.09 20.14 -28.38
C THR A 794 -50.73 20.33 -29.85
N GLN A 795 -49.61 20.99 -30.13
CA GLN A 795 -49.06 21.15 -31.46
C GLN A 795 -47.95 20.16 -31.73
N ILE A 796 -48.02 19.47 -32.86
CA ILE A 796 -46.97 18.59 -33.37
C ILE A 796 -46.43 19.08 -34.71
N GLU A 797 -45.17 18.75 -34.98
CA GLU A 797 -44.51 18.89 -36.27
C GLU A 797 -44.01 17.55 -36.76
N ILE A 798 -44.37 17.20 -38.00
CA ILE A 798 -43.99 15.99 -38.70
C ILE A 798 -42.99 16.38 -39.79
N CYS A 799 -41.73 16.01 -39.63
CA CYS A 799 -40.65 16.27 -40.58
C CYS A 799 -40.17 14.97 -41.26
N GLY A 800 -40.04 14.99 -42.58
CA GLY A 800 -39.40 13.92 -43.34
C GLY A 800 -37.91 14.16 -43.52
N GLU A 801 -37.06 13.27 -43.00
CA GLU A 801 -35.59 13.43 -43.04
C GLU A 801 -34.90 12.35 -43.93
N VAL A 802 -33.63 12.60 -44.29
CA VAL A 802 -32.69 11.62 -44.87
C VAL A 802 -31.51 11.49 -43.89
N CYS A 803 -31.06 10.28 -43.62
CA CYS A 803 -29.83 10.02 -42.88
C CYS A 803 -28.85 9.20 -43.74
N GLU A 804 -27.56 9.28 -43.44
CA GLU A 804 -26.50 8.49 -44.08
C GLU A 804 -26.41 7.04 -43.55
N ASP A 805 -27.11 6.73 -42.44
CA ASP A 805 -27.19 5.38 -41.87
C ASP A 805 -28.04 4.47 -42.77
N GLU A 806 -27.43 3.40 -43.32
CA GLU A 806 -28.06 2.46 -44.25
C GLU A 806 -29.33 1.80 -43.69
N THR A 807 -29.44 1.67 -42.37
CA THR A 807 -30.62 1.06 -41.71
C THR A 807 -31.83 2.00 -41.63
N MET A 808 -31.64 3.31 -41.82
CA MET A 808 -32.66 4.36 -41.60
C MET A 808 -32.58 5.50 -42.64
N ARG A 809 -32.34 5.14 -43.91
CA ARG A 809 -32.14 6.13 -44.99
C ARG A 809 -33.30 7.11 -45.15
N HIS A 810 -34.53 6.66 -44.90
CA HIS A 810 -35.73 7.51 -44.86
C HIS A 810 -36.39 7.41 -43.47
N ARG A 811 -36.72 8.55 -42.87
CA ARG A 811 -37.37 8.59 -41.55
C ARG A 811 -38.38 9.72 -41.43
N LEU A 812 -39.37 9.53 -40.56
CA LEU A 812 -40.29 10.56 -40.10
C LEU A 812 -39.95 10.91 -38.66
N LYS A 813 -39.87 12.20 -38.37
CA LYS A 813 -39.75 12.76 -37.03
C LYS A 813 -41.06 13.46 -36.68
N VAL A 814 -41.73 13.03 -35.63
CA VAL A 814 -42.89 13.72 -35.06
C VAL A 814 -42.49 14.32 -33.72
N LYS A 815 -42.68 15.62 -33.53
CA LYS A 815 -42.25 16.34 -32.32
C LYS A 815 -43.39 17.17 -31.75
N ILE A 816 -43.59 17.14 -30.43
CA ILE A 816 -44.48 18.07 -29.73
C ILE A 816 -43.77 19.40 -29.55
N ILE A 817 -44.33 20.47 -30.12
CA ILE A 817 -43.78 21.83 -30.05
C ILE A 817 -44.46 22.65 -28.95
N GLU A 818 -45.75 22.41 -28.72
CA GLU A 818 -46.57 23.18 -27.77
C GLU A 818 -47.65 22.27 -27.20
N ASN A 819 -48.13 22.56 -25.99
CA ASN A 819 -49.22 21.83 -25.32
C ASN A 819 -50.36 22.74 -24.94
#